data_AF-A0A7V7DB54-F1
#
_entry.id   AF-A0A7V7DB54-F1
#
_cell.length_a   1.000
_cell.length_b   1.000
_cell.length_c   1.000
_cell.angle_alpha   90.00
_cell.angle_beta   90.00
_cell.angle_gamma   90.00
#
_symmetry.space_group_name_H-M   'P 1'
#
loop_
_entity.id
_entity.type
_entity.pdbx_description
1 polymer ?
#
loop_
_entity_poly.entity_id
_entity_poly.type
_entity_poly.pdbx_seq_one_letter_code
_entity_poly.pdbx_strand_id
1 'polypeptide(L)'
;MVEEQIISPSETKRYWVGIDAGSVSINCVVIDETKNVVYEHPYQRHLGRVEESVFNLVQSLYNKFGEKRLQAIAFTGNHGKNLSEKLDLFYEFETISQVIGSVHIRPDVRTVICMGGQDTALFQINHHDEGWELEYFNTNGPCAAGTGSFIDQQAQRLATSMYSSKSDPSANQIDNILSDFIALGLKSQNPSGVACRCTVFTKSDMIHLQNKGERLEDIIFGLHVGNARNYMSTIVSNRMLKEPMMFIGGLSLNTLQVRAFEEYYPSLIIPPHNTSVGALGVAFQAWEMDLKNSADIDKLLMKKKDDADSIPVGEKLEIKQSPFPESNDVQIDLIPARTPVFLGIDIGSTTTKYAIIDEYRKIIHKQYIPTRGKPIEVTQNLLDAIQKELGNQIEIKGVATTGSGRNVVGDFITADLIIDEITAHARGAVEIDSEVDTIFEIGGQDSKYISISNTYPLDFDMNKVCAAGTGSFLHELANKYGINIVGEFQDIALSSEKPVKLAERCTVFMESDLVSYHQKGFAKNDLIAGLCYAIVHNYLNRVVGKRKIGHRIMFLGGPSLNKGVVAAFENVLGHGLIVPKHREVLGAYGAAISVQEKMSVGIKDKSIFRGLYSIIHDRMDFKEKVCRADPQCHNQCKLKIYNFDGRRSVWGGECGRYEVTTSERKKKENYFELRKEIWEHHLENACVEFKGVPILEADGRPTVGMQRSLYGLHGAILWAHFFDYLGFRLVLTPPTNQQVSMLGIEAMAAETCYPVKVSHGHVKELLGKTKYLFLPTFIDMPTPEPSERGFYCPLVQSNAYMIRSALPVDESNLIDPLIYLKQDPDTLAIQLSEQIRKKLKVTKKKINQALHYGLQQQRSFVKSVYSRGMEIIETLDPEEPLIVVTGRPYNLYDDRLNLRLGQNLSKIGVKALPMDFIDTTSVSLKDFPSMYWGLGAQILRTAKRVKEFPNYFGLHLTNFGCGADSFIEHFYKYIMGNKPYLILELDEHSAVAGVMTRLEAFKNVIDNSMTKADARRDEPLKAVN
;
A
#
# COMPACT_ATOMS: atom_id res chain seq x y z
N MET A 1 -51.64 26.91 5.17
CA MET A 1 -53.04 27.07 4.73
C MET A 1 -53.05 27.71 3.35
N VAL A 2 -52.94 26.89 2.29
CA VAL A 2 -53.53 27.11 0.96
C VAL A 2 -53.71 25.70 0.37
N GLU A 3 -54.98 25.29 0.34
CA GLU A 3 -55.67 24.25 -0.44
C GLU A 3 -55.01 22.87 -0.67
N GLU A 4 -55.45 21.92 0.15
CA GLU A 4 -55.57 20.49 -0.18
C GLU A 4 -56.53 20.30 -1.37
N GLN A 5 -55.99 20.02 -2.56
CA GLN A 5 -56.77 19.36 -3.60
C GLN A 5 -56.83 17.86 -3.29
N ILE A 6 -57.94 17.45 -2.68
CA ILE A 6 -58.38 16.07 -2.58
C ILE A 6 -58.65 15.56 -4.00
N ILE A 7 -57.71 14.78 -4.53
CA ILE A 7 -57.90 14.00 -5.77
C ILE A 7 -58.85 12.85 -5.44
N SER A 8 -60.01 12.80 -6.09
CA SER A 8 -60.93 11.65 -6.03
C SER A 8 -60.24 10.37 -6.52
N PRO A 9 -60.46 9.20 -5.91
CA PRO A 9 -59.79 7.97 -6.31
C PRO A 9 -60.38 7.44 -7.62
N SER A 10 -59.67 7.57 -8.74
CA SER A 10 -59.91 6.72 -9.91
C SER A 10 -59.42 5.31 -9.58
N GLU A 11 -60.32 4.35 -9.38
CA GLU A 11 -60.04 2.95 -9.00
C GLU A 11 -59.29 2.11 -10.07
N THR A 12 -58.72 2.73 -11.12
CA THR A 12 -58.19 2.04 -12.30
C THR A 12 -56.68 2.13 -12.53
N LYS A 13 -55.94 2.97 -11.80
CA LYS A 13 -54.50 3.14 -12.05
C LYS A 13 -53.69 1.93 -11.60
N ARG A 14 -52.89 1.39 -12.52
CA ARG A 14 -52.00 0.25 -12.32
C ARG A 14 -50.56 0.72 -12.17
N TYR A 15 -49.81 0.03 -11.29
CA TYR A 15 -48.42 0.38 -10.98
C TYR A 15 -47.48 -0.81 -11.08
N TRP A 16 -46.25 -0.56 -11.51
CA TRP A 16 -45.16 -1.53 -11.53
C TRP A 16 -44.04 -1.04 -10.64
N VAL A 17 -43.51 -1.94 -9.80
CA VAL A 17 -42.47 -1.64 -8.82
C VAL A 17 -41.18 -2.32 -9.28
N GLY A 18 -40.11 -1.53 -9.37
CA GLY A 18 -38.77 -2.06 -9.49
C GLY A 18 -37.99 -1.80 -8.21
N ILE A 19 -37.31 -2.84 -7.72
CA ILE A 19 -36.47 -2.78 -6.53
C ILE A 19 -35.06 -3.22 -6.92
N ASP A 20 -34.09 -2.31 -6.77
CA ASP A 20 -32.68 -2.61 -6.88
C ASP A 20 -32.12 -2.86 -5.47
N ALA A 21 -31.91 -4.14 -5.16
CA ALA A 21 -31.29 -4.58 -3.92
C ALA A 21 -29.77 -4.75 -4.15
N GLY A 22 -29.07 -3.63 -4.18
CA GLY A 22 -27.62 -3.56 -4.41
C GLY A 22 -26.78 -4.03 -3.21
N SER A 23 -25.46 -3.93 -3.32
CA SER A 23 -24.50 -4.42 -2.31
C SER A 23 -24.55 -3.69 -0.95
N VAL A 24 -24.96 -2.42 -0.94
CA VAL A 24 -24.94 -1.55 0.26
C VAL A 24 -26.30 -0.88 0.52
N SER A 25 -27.13 -0.76 -0.52
CA SER A 25 -28.35 0.06 -0.53
C SER A 25 -29.51 -0.63 -1.24
N ILE A 26 -30.72 -0.24 -0.86
CA ILE A 26 -31.95 -0.59 -1.57
C ILE A 26 -32.51 0.67 -2.22
N ASN A 27 -32.77 0.59 -3.52
CA ASN A 27 -33.40 1.65 -4.30
C ASN A 27 -34.70 1.13 -4.88
N CYS A 28 -35.72 1.98 -4.96
CA CYS A 28 -37.04 1.56 -5.42
C CYS A 28 -37.72 2.66 -6.22
N VAL A 29 -38.32 2.26 -7.34
CA VAL A 29 -39.10 3.13 -8.21
C VAL A 29 -40.45 2.48 -8.50
N VAL A 30 -41.49 3.30 -8.51
CA VAL A 30 -42.84 2.91 -8.92
C VAL A 30 -43.20 3.71 -10.16
N ILE A 31 -43.57 3.00 -11.22
CA ILE A 31 -44.04 3.59 -12.49
C ILE A 31 -45.53 3.32 -12.69
N ASP A 32 -46.20 4.22 -13.41
CA ASP A 32 -47.57 4.02 -13.86
C ASP A 32 -47.65 3.42 -15.27
N GLU A 33 -48.88 3.19 -15.73
CA GLU A 33 -49.21 2.67 -17.06
C GLU A 33 -48.67 3.52 -18.23
N THR A 34 -48.33 4.79 -17.99
CA THR A 34 -47.74 5.71 -18.96
C THR A 34 -46.23 5.79 -18.88
N LYS A 35 -45.58 4.88 -18.14
CA LYS A 35 -44.13 4.83 -17.90
C LYS A 35 -43.57 5.99 -17.05
N ASN A 36 -44.44 6.78 -16.42
CA ASN A 36 -43.97 7.89 -15.59
C ASN A 36 -43.63 7.41 -14.19
N VAL A 37 -42.52 7.91 -13.64
CA VAL A 37 -42.15 7.69 -12.24
C VAL A 37 -43.12 8.44 -11.34
N VAL A 38 -43.97 7.69 -10.63
CA VAL A 38 -44.94 8.25 -9.67
C VAL A 38 -44.42 8.27 -8.24
N TYR A 39 -43.39 7.47 -7.96
CA TYR A 39 -42.71 7.47 -6.67
C TYR A 39 -41.30 6.90 -6.78
N GLU A 40 -40.36 7.56 -6.12
CA GLU A 40 -39.02 7.08 -5.86
C GLU A 40 -38.84 6.98 -4.34
N HIS A 41 -38.38 5.83 -3.87
CA HIS A 41 -38.04 5.66 -2.47
C HIS A 41 -36.70 6.35 -2.19
N PRO A 42 -36.56 7.10 -1.08
CA PRO A 42 -35.28 7.68 -0.69
C PRO A 42 -34.18 6.63 -0.65
N TYR A 43 -32.97 6.99 -1.08
CA TYR A 43 -31.80 6.11 -1.03
C TYR A 43 -31.60 5.57 0.40
N GLN A 44 -31.69 4.26 0.57
CA GLN A 44 -31.65 3.62 1.90
C GLN A 44 -30.50 2.60 1.97
N ARG A 45 -29.60 2.77 2.94
CA ARG A 45 -28.55 1.78 3.23
C ARG A 45 -29.12 0.63 4.07
N HIS A 46 -28.91 -0.61 3.67
CA HIS A 46 -29.47 -1.78 4.38
C HIS A 46 -28.56 -2.34 5.49
N LEU A 47 -27.27 -1.97 5.52
CA LEU A 47 -26.32 -2.38 6.58
C LEU A 47 -26.28 -3.91 6.84
N GLY A 48 -26.37 -4.71 5.78
CA GLY A 48 -26.46 -6.17 5.86
C GLY A 48 -27.85 -6.74 6.19
N ARG A 49 -28.82 -5.91 6.60
CA ARG A 49 -30.22 -6.29 6.87
C ARG A 49 -31.11 -6.17 5.64
N VAL A 50 -30.74 -6.87 4.57
CA VAL A 50 -31.41 -6.74 3.26
C VAL A 50 -32.88 -7.17 3.34
N GLU A 51 -33.13 -8.38 3.85
CA GLU A 51 -34.49 -8.95 3.89
C GLU A 51 -35.46 -8.12 4.74
N GLU A 52 -35.02 -7.66 5.92
CA GLU A 52 -35.80 -6.76 6.79
C GLU A 52 -36.09 -5.42 6.11
N SER A 53 -35.09 -4.84 5.43
CA SER A 53 -35.27 -3.56 4.75
C SER A 53 -36.22 -3.66 3.56
N VAL A 54 -36.14 -4.76 2.79
CA VAL A 54 -37.07 -5.02 1.67
C VAL A 54 -38.48 -5.31 2.19
N PHE A 55 -38.63 -6.05 3.28
CA PHE A 55 -39.92 -6.28 3.93
C PHE A 55 -40.59 -4.94 4.29
N ASN A 56 -39.87 -4.07 5.00
CA ASN A 56 -40.37 -2.75 5.40
C ASN A 56 -40.71 -1.87 4.18
N LEU A 57 -39.88 -1.90 3.14
CA LEU A 57 -40.10 -1.19 1.89
C LEU A 57 -41.40 -1.63 1.22
N VAL A 58 -41.55 -2.94 0.95
CA VAL A 58 -42.75 -3.46 0.25
C VAL A 58 -44.01 -3.22 1.08
N GLN A 59 -43.95 -3.40 2.40
CA GLN A 59 -45.06 -3.07 3.29
C GLN A 59 -45.46 -1.59 3.20
N SER A 60 -44.48 -0.67 3.13
CA SER A 60 -44.74 0.75 2.93
C SER A 60 -45.42 1.06 1.59
N LEU A 61 -45.06 0.31 0.53
CA LEU A 61 -45.67 0.43 -0.80
C LEU A 61 -47.11 -0.10 -0.80
N TYR A 62 -47.38 -1.22 -0.13
CA TYR A 62 -48.74 -1.73 0.05
C TYR A 62 -49.63 -0.72 0.80
N ASN A 63 -49.10 -0.07 1.83
CA ASN A 63 -49.84 0.97 2.56
C ASN A 63 -50.11 2.21 1.69
N LYS A 64 -49.15 2.61 0.83
CA LYS A 64 -49.24 3.84 0.03
C LYS A 64 -50.07 3.67 -1.25
N PHE A 65 -49.85 2.58 -1.97
CA PHE A 65 -50.48 2.32 -3.27
C PHE A 65 -51.58 1.28 -3.19
N GLY A 66 -51.72 0.52 -2.12
CA GLY A 66 -52.69 -0.58 -2.04
C GLY A 66 -52.22 -1.79 -2.85
N GLU A 67 -52.15 -2.95 -2.20
CA GLU A 67 -51.66 -4.21 -2.75
C GLU A 67 -52.24 -4.54 -4.13
N LYS A 68 -53.57 -4.41 -4.30
CA LYS A 68 -54.27 -4.74 -5.55
C LYS A 68 -53.92 -3.83 -6.74
N ARG A 69 -53.36 -2.63 -6.50
CA ARG A 69 -52.98 -1.69 -7.58
C ARG A 69 -51.54 -1.91 -8.06
N LEU A 70 -50.70 -2.60 -7.27
CA LEU A 70 -49.38 -3.03 -7.71
C LEU A 70 -49.55 -4.27 -8.59
N GLN A 71 -49.31 -4.13 -9.89
CA GLN A 71 -49.39 -5.24 -10.84
C GLN A 71 -48.20 -6.18 -10.71
N ALA A 72 -47.01 -5.62 -10.56
CA ALA A 72 -45.80 -6.41 -10.38
C ALA A 72 -44.81 -5.74 -9.43
N ILE A 73 -44.07 -6.59 -8.72
CA ILE A 73 -42.82 -6.27 -8.05
C ILE A 73 -41.72 -7.06 -8.74
N ALA A 74 -40.67 -6.37 -9.14
CA ALA A 74 -39.52 -6.95 -9.83
C ALA A 74 -38.21 -6.52 -9.17
N PHE A 75 -37.21 -7.40 -9.22
CA PHE A 75 -35.95 -7.24 -8.52
C PHE A 75 -34.76 -7.15 -9.47
N THR A 76 -33.78 -6.33 -9.10
CA THR A 76 -32.44 -6.34 -9.67
C THR A 76 -31.38 -6.14 -8.57
N GLY A 77 -30.11 -6.08 -8.96
CA GLY A 77 -28.99 -5.90 -8.02
C GLY A 77 -28.46 -7.20 -7.42
N ASN A 78 -27.38 -7.07 -6.65
CA ASN A 78 -26.62 -8.18 -6.07
C ASN A 78 -27.44 -9.12 -5.17
N HIS A 79 -28.39 -8.57 -4.41
CA HIS A 79 -29.27 -9.35 -3.54
C HIS A 79 -30.63 -9.65 -4.18
N GLY A 80 -30.95 -9.03 -5.31
CA GLY A 80 -32.25 -9.16 -5.98
C GLY A 80 -32.59 -10.60 -6.36
N LYS A 81 -31.60 -11.39 -6.79
CA LYS A 81 -31.84 -12.78 -7.23
C LYS A 81 -32.36 -13.66 -6.09
N ASN A 82 -31.67 -13.70 -4.96
CA ASN A 82 -32.08 -14.51 -3.81
C ASN A 82 -33.45 -14.07 -3.26
N LEU A 83 -33.68 -12.75 -3.18
CA LEU A 83 -34.97 -12.19 -2.79
C LEU A 83 -36.10 -12.62 -3.74
N SER A 84 -35.86 -12.54 -5.05
CA SER A 84 -36.83 -12.93 -6.07
C SER A 84 -37.14 -14.43 -6.04
N GLU A 85 -36.15 -15.30 -5.83
CA GLU A 85 -36.33 -16.74 -5.70
C GLU A 85 -37.11 -17.09 -4.42
N LYS A 86 -36.84 -16.39 -3.32
CA LYS A 86 -37.54 -16.58 -2.04
C LYS A 86 -39.00 -16.12 -2.10
N LEU A 87 -39.29 -15.08 -2.88
CA LEU A 87 -40.61 -14.49 -3.05
C LEU A 87 -41.40 -15.02 -4.27
N ASP A 88 -40.76 -15.79 -5.14
CA ASP A 88 -41.29 -16.23 -6.45
C ASP A 88 -41.66 -15.06 -7.38
N LEU A 89 -40.71 -14.14 -7.56
CA LEU A 89 -40.88 -12.89 -8.33
C LEU A 89 -39.88 -12.77 -9.49
N PHE A 90 -40.11 -11.82 -10.38
CA PHE A 90 -39.22 -11.57 -11.52
C PHE A 90 -37.91 -10.94 -11.09
N TYR A 91 -36.81 -11.39 -11.70
CA TYR A 91 -35.48 -10.85 -11.54
C TYR A 91 -34.81 -10.62 -12.89
N GLU A 92 -34.14 -9.47 -13.01
CA GLU A 92 -33.23 -9.18 -14.10
C GLU A 92 -31.84 -8.80 -13.57
N PHE A 93 -30.80 -9.11 -14.35
CA PHE A 93 -29.46 -8.65 -14.10
C PHE A 93 -29.36 -7.11 -14.04
N GLU A 94 -28.57 -6.62 -13.09
CA GLU A 94 -28.37 -5.20 -12.83
C GLU A 94 -27.81 -4.45 -14.04
N THR A 95 -26.87 -5.07 -14.77
CA THR A 95 -26.27 -4.48 -15.97
C THR A 95 -27.30 -4.14 -17.04
N ILE A 96 -28.25 -5.05 -17.29
CA ILE A 96 -29.32 -4.86 -18.26
C ILE A 96 -30.28 -3.79 -17.76
N SER A 97 -30.70 -3.89 -16.50
CA SER A 97 -31.63 -2.96 -15.88
C SER A 97 -31.09 -1.52 -15.88
N GLN A 98 -29.81 -1.31 -15.53
CA GLN A 98 -29.20 0.02 -15.54
C GLN A 98 -29.12 0.63 -16.95
N VAL A 99 -28.82 -0.18 -17.97
CA VAL A 99 -28.77 0.30 -19.37
C VAL A 99 -30.17 0.69 -19.85
N ILE A 100 -31.20 -0.13 -19.60
CA ILE A 100 -32.58 0.18 -19.96
C ILE A 100 -33.06 1.46 -19.26
N GLY A 101 -32.83 1.57 -17.95
CA GLY A 101 -33.17 2.78 -17.21
C GLY A 101 -32.45 4.02 -17.74
N SER A 102 -31.17 3.89 -18.13
CA SER A 102 -30.37 5.00 -18.66
C SER A 102 -30.88 5.47 -20.02
N VAL A 103 -31.16 4.55 -20.94
CA VAL A 103 -31.71 4.87 -22.27
C VAL A 103 -33.12 5.46 -22.15
N HIS A 104 -33.91 5.03 -21.17
CA HIS A 104 -35.21 5.65 -20.91
C HIS A 104 -35.08 7.10 -20.47
N ILE A 105 -34.18 7.40 -19.52
CA ILE A 105 -33.95 8.77 -19.04
C ILE A 105 -33.37 9.65 -20.15
N ARG A 106 -32.44 9.10 -20.93
CA ARG A 106 -31.76 9.81 -22.02
C ARG A 106 -31.65 8.91 -23.26
N PRO A 107 -32.59 9.03 -24.21
CA PRO A 107 -32.64 8.16 -25.38
C PRO A 107 -31.41 8.18 -26.29
N ASP A 108 -30.58 9.23 -26.24
CA ASP A 108 -29.37 9.36 -27.06
C ASP A 108 -28.08 9.04 -26.30
N VAL A 109 -28.15 8.57 -25.05
CA VAL A 109 -26.96 8.28 -24.21
C VAL A 109 -26.03 7.28 -24.89
N ARG A 110 -24.73 7.60 -24.91
CA ARG A 110 -23.71 6.75 -25.54
C ARG A 110 -22.78 6.08 -24.53
N THR A 111 -22.61 6.67 -23.35
CA THR A 111 -21.80 6.10 -22.28
C THR A 111 -22.48 6.27 -20.94
N VAL A 112 -22.45 5.22 -20.12
CA VAL A 112 -22.93 5.26 -18.74
C VAL A 112 -21.78 4.80 -17.84
N ILE A 113 -21.33 5.72 -16.98
CA ILE A 113 -20.43 5.46 -15.86
C ILE A 113 -21.32 5.12 -14.67
N CYS A 114 -21.18 3.93 -14.11
CA CYS A 114 -21.88 3.51 -12.91
C CYS A 114 -20.88 3.30 -11.77
N MET A 115 -21.09 3.97 -10.63
CA MET A 115 -20.33 3.69 -9.41
C MET A 115 -21.23 3.62 -8.18
N GLY A 116 -21.47 2.39 -7.75
CA GLY A 116 -22.25 2.05 -6.57
C GLY A 116 -21.41 1.77 -5.33
N GLY A 117 -22.01 1.05 -4.38
CA GLY A 117 -21.40 0.70 -3.10
C GLY A 117 -20.18 -0.21 -3.26
N GLN A 118 -20.33 -1.40 -3.84
CA GLN A 118 -19.20 -2.32 -4.08
C GLN A 118 -18.98 -2.62 -5.57
N ASP A 119 -19.82 -2.03 -6.41
CA ASP A 119 -19.93 -2.35 -7.83
C ASP A 119 -19.66 -1.08 -8.64
N THR A 120 -18.80 -1.18 -9.63
CA THR A 120 -18.58 -0.14 -10.63
C THR A 120 -18.66 -0.76 -12.01
N ALA A 121 -19.24 -0.02 -12.94
CA ALA A 121 -19.40 -0.46 -14.31
C ALA A 121 -19.21 0.69 -15.30
N LEU A 122 -18.86 0.32 -16.53
CA LEU A 122 -18.90 1.16 -17.71
C LEU A 122 -19.77 0.46 -18.74
N PHE A 123 -20.71 1.21 -19.33
CA PHE A 123 -21.54 0.76 -20.44
C PHE A 123 -21.35 1.70 -21.62
N GLN A 124 -21.11 1.16 -22.82
CA GLN A 124 -21.10 1.93 -24.07
C GLN A 124 -22.22 1.43 -24.96
N ILE A 125 -23.06 2.37 -25.40
CA ILE A 125 -24.31 2.10 -26.10
C ILE A 125 -24.17 2.65 -27.52
N ASN A 126 -24.39 1.76 -28.48
CA ASN A 126 -24.46 2.13 -29.88
C ASN A 126 -25.94 2.27 -30.30
N HIS A 127 -26.22 3.25 -31.14
CA HIS A 127 -27.57 3.52 -31.63
C HIS A 127 -27.55 3.45 -33.15
N HIS A 128 -28.55 2.79 -33.69
CA HIS A 128 -28.80 2.60 -35.11
C HIS A 128 -30.25 3.00 -35.44
N ASP A 129 -30.62 3.00 -36.71
CA ASP A 129 -31.95 3.44 -37.15
C ASP A 129 -33.11 2.61 -36.56
N GLU A 130 -32.85 1.38 -36.13
CA GLU A 130 -33.85 0.44 -35.58
C GLU A 130 -33.83 0.33 -34.03
N GLY A 131 -32.95 1.04 -33.33
CA GLY A 131 -32.86 0.98 -31.87
C GLY A 131 -31.44 1.14 -31.32
N TRP A 132 -31.16 0.49 -30.18
CA TRP A 132 -29.87 0.57 -29.51
C TRP A 132 -29.36 -0.83 -29.13
N GLU A 133 -28.04 -0.96 -29.03
CA GLU A 133 -27.37 -2.16 -28.54
C GLU A 133 -26.27 -1.78 -27.52
N LEU A 134 -26.04 -2.66 -26.55
CA LEU A 134 -24.91 -2.54 -25.63
C LEU A 134 -23.63 -3.01 -26.34
N GLU A 135 -22.92 -2.07 -26.96
CA GLU A 135 -21.66 -2.30 -27.70
C GLU A 135 -20.57 -2.88 -26.79
N TYR A 136 -20.51 -2.39 -25.54
CA TYR A 136 -19.50 -2.82 -24.60
C TYR A 136 -19.96 -2.63 -23.16
N PHE A 137 -19.52 -3.51 -22.28
CA PHE A 137 -19.56 -3.30 -20.85
C PHE A 137 -18.30 -3.82 -20.15
N ASN A 138 -17.98 -3.22 -19.01
CA ASN A 138 -16.92 -3.68 -18.11
C ASN A 138 -17.36 -3.44 -16.66
N THR A 139 -16.98 -4.32 -15.75
CA THR A 139 -17.30 -4.21 -14.31
C THR A 139 -16.06 -4.48 -13.47
N ASN A 140 -15.99 -3.95 -12.26
CA ASN A 140 -14.91 -4.30 -11.33
C ASN A 140 -14.98 -5.77 -10.90
N GLY A 141 -13.82 -6.31 -10.50
CA GLY A 141 -13.77 -7.58 -9.77
C GLY A 141 -14.25 -7.42 -8.32
N PRO A 142 -14.16 -8.47 -7.47
CA PRO A 142 -14.69 -8.47 -6.09
C PRO A 142 -13.95 -7.53 -5.11
N CYS A 143 -13.09 -6.64 -5.60
CA CYS A 143 -12.36 -5.69 -4.79
C CYS A 143 -13.18 -4.41 -4.63
N ALA A 144 -13.27 -3.90 -3.40
CA ALA A 144 -13.90 -2.61 -3.11
C ALA A 144 -13.09 -1.40 -3.64
N ALA A 145 -11.83 -1.58 -4.04
CA ALA A 145 -11.02 -0.48 -4.57
C ALA A 145 -11.67 0.11 -5.84
N GLY A 146 -11.80 1.44 -5.90
CA GLY A 146 -12.51 2.09 -7.00
C GLY A 146 -14.01 2.28 -6.76
N THR A 147 -14.59 1.87 -5.62
CA THR A 147 -16.05 1.87 -5.36
C THR A 147 -16.46 2.89 -4.29
N GLY A 148 -17.77 3.06 -4.04
CA GLY A 148 -18.28 3.90 -2.95
C GLY A 148 -17.86 3.41 -1.55
N SER A 149 -17.85 2.09 -1.33
CA SER A 149 -17.44 1.48 -0.06
C SER A 149 -15.99 1.78 0.28
N PHE A 150 -15.14 1.92 -0.73
CA PHE A 150 -13.76 2.35 -0.52
C PHE A 150 -13.69 3.76 0.07
N ILE A 151 -14.48 4.71 -0.46
CA ILE A 151 -14.59 6.07 0.09
C ILE A 151 -15.20 6.04 1.49
N ASP A 152 -16.26 5.26 1.72
CA ASP A 152 -16.90 5.12 3.03
C ASP A 152 -15.90 4.66 4.11
N GLN A 153 -15.11 3.64 3.79
CA GLN A 153 -14.08 3.11 4.69
C GLN A 153 -13.03 4.17 5.04
N GLN A 154 -12.61 4.99 4.06
CA GLN A 154 -11.64 6.06 4.33
C GLN A 154 -12.26 7.21 5.13
N ALA A 155 -13.51 7.58 4.85
CA ALA A 155 -14.23 8.65 5.51
C ALA A 155 -14.50 8.31 6.98
N GLN A 156 -15.01 7.11 7.27
CA GLN A 156 -15.24 6.64 8.63
C GLN A 156 -13.95 6.61 9.45
N ARG A 157 -12.81 6.27 8.82
CA ARG A 157 -11.50 6.35 9.48
C ARG A 157 -11.13 7.79 9.84
N LEU A 158 -11.23 8.70 8.88
CA LEU A 158 -10.88 10.11 9.07
C LEU A 158 -11.88 10.87 9.95
N ALA A 159 -13.07 10.31 10.20
CA ALA A 159 -14.03 10.85 11.14
C ALA A 159 -13.40 11.12 12.52
N THR A 160 -12.54 10.23 13.02
CA THR A 160 -11.85 10.45 14.31
C THR A 160 -10.91 11.65 14.33
N SER A 161 -10.39 12.06 13.16
CA SER A 161 -9.60 13.28 12.99
C SER A 161 -10.49 14.53 12.83
N MET A 162 -11.73 14.36 12.36
CA MET A 162 -12.69 15.44 12.16
C MET A 162 -13.51 15.76 13.42
N TYR A 163 -13.86 14.74 14.21
CA TYR A 163 -14.70 14.86 15.41
C TYR A 163 -13.88 14.61 16.68
N SER A 164 -13.93 15.55 17.62
CA SER A 164 -13.29 15.43 18.94
C SER A 164 -14.03 14.44 19.84
N SER A 165 -13.67 13.16 19.75
CA SER A 165 -13.88 12.07 20.73
C SER A 165 -15.23 11.98 21.47
N LYS A 166 -16.34 12.36 20.85
CA LYS A 166 -17.69 12.03 21.32
C LYS A 166 -18.60 11.83 20.12
N SER A 167 -18.93 10.59 19.79
CA SER A 167 -20.20 10.31 19.11
C SER A 167 -20.55 8.81 19.11
N ASP A 168 -21.84 8.60 19.33
CA ASP A 168 -22.59 7.36 19.57
C ASP A 168 -22.94 6.68 18.21
N PRO A 169 -22.85 5.34 18.07
CA PRO A 169 -22.86 4.65 16.78
C PRO A 169 -24.27 4.40 16.23
N SER A 170 -25.02 5.47 15.94
CA SER A 170 -26.32 5.37 15.27
C SER A 170 -26.19 5.52 13.74
N ALA A 171 -27.11 4.92 12.98
CA ALA A 171 -27.10 4.91 11.51
C ALA A 171 -27.02 6.31 10.86
N ASN A 172 -27.54 7.33 11.53
CA ASN A 172 -27.48 8.74 11.09
C ASN A 172 -26.06 9.34 11.15
N GLN A 173 -25.10 8.66 11.77
CA GLN A 173 -23.74 9.19 11.93
C GLN A 173 -22.90 9.05 10.65
N ILE A 174 -23.06 7.97 9.87
CA ILE A 174 -22.22 7.75 8.67
C ILE A 174 -22.52 8.78 7.58
N ASP A 175 -23.80 9.06 7.34
CA ASP A 175 -24.19 10.04 6.31
C ASP A 175 -23.74 11.46 6.69
N ASN A 176 -23.76 11.80 7.99
CA ASN A 176 -23.20 13.06 8.50
C ASN A 176 -21.67 13.10 8.33
N ILE A 177 -20.97 12.01 8.68
CA ILE A 177 -19.51 11.87 8.47
C ILE A 177 -19.18 12.10 7.01
N LEU A 178 -19.90 11.45 6.08
CA LEU A 178 -19.67 11.57 4.64
C LEU A 178 -19.96 12.99 4.13
N SER A 179 -21.04 13.62 4.58
CA SER A 179 -21.35 15.01 4.22
C SER A 179 -20.25 15.97 4.65
N ASP A 180 -19.80 15.88 5.90
CA ASP A 180 -18.71 16.72 6.39
C ASP A 180 -17.38 16.41 5.69
N PHE A 181 -17.16 15.13 5.34
CA PHE A 181 -15.96 14.68 4.63
C PHE A 181 -15.89 15.30 3.24
N ILE A 182 -17.00 15.24 2.49
CA ILE A 182 -17.13 15.85 1.16
C ILE A 182 -16.98 17.38 1.26
N ALA A 183 -17.67 18.02 2.21
CA ALA A 183 -17.61 19.46 2.43
C ALA A 183 -16.19 19.95 2.77
N LEU A 184 -15.42 19.16 3.54
CA LEU A 184 -14.04 19.47 3.85
C LEU A 184 -13.15 19.37 2.60
N GLY A 185 -13.25 18.26 1.85
CA GLY A 185 -12.45 18.06 0.64
C GLY A 185 -12.72 19.10 -0.46
N LEU A 186 -13.95 19.58 -0.59
CA LEU A 186 -14.30 20.66 -1.54
C LEU A 186 -13.55 21.97 -1.29
N LYS A 187 -13.02 22.20 -0.08
CA LYS A 187 -12.20 23.38 0.24
C LYS A 187 -10.79 23.30 -0.38
N SER A 188 -10.35 22.12 -0.83
CA SER A 188 -9.05 21.95 -1.45
C SER A 188 -9.01 22.50 -2.88
N GLN A 189 -7.87 23.09 -3.20
CA GLN A 189 -7.48 23.55 -4.55
C GLN A 189 -6.26 22.81 -5.08
N ASN A 190 -5.60 21.99 -4.26
CA ASN A 190 -4.36 21.30 -4.60
C ASN A 190 -4.34 19.90 -3.97
N PRO A 191 -4.95 18.90 -4.63
CA PRO A 191 -5.10 17.56 -4.07
C PRO A 191 -3.73 16.91 -3.80
N SER A 192 -3.59 16.24 -2.65
CA SER A 192 -2.41 15.43 -2.35
C SER A 192 -2.39 14.18 -3.23
N GLY A 193 -1.21 13.69 -3.61
CA GLY A 193 -1.09 12.42 -4.32
C GLY A 193 -1.37 11.25 -3.38
N VAL A 194 -2.57 10.67 -3.44
CA VAL A 194 -2.97 9.51 -2.62
C VAL A 194 -3.01 8.25 -3.47
N ALA A 195 -2.27 7.22 -3.09
CA ALA A 195 -2.30 5.92 -3.75
C ALA A 195 -3.65 5.20 -3.48
N CYS A 196 -4.46 5.00 -4.54
CA CYS A 196 -5.84 4.48 -4.43
C CYS A 196 -6.03 3.04 -4.96
N ARG A 197 -4.95 2.25 -5.00
CA ARG A 197 -4.98 0.87 -5.53
C ARG A 197 -5.84 -0.08 -4.70
N CYS A 198 -5.75 0.02 -3.37
CA CYS A 198 -6.62 -0.72 -2.46
C CYS A 198 -6.74 -0.02 -1.10
N THR A 199 -7.81 -0.32 -0.36
CA THR A 199 -8.10 0.26 0.97
C THR A 199 -6.90 0.26 1.91
N VAL A 200 -6.14 -0.84 1.93
CA VAL A 200 -5.00 -1.02 2.85
C VAL A 200 -3.84 -0.09 2.51
N PHE A 201 -3.52 0.04 1.22
CA PHE A 201 -2.43 0.91 0.77
C PHE A 201 -2.81 2.38 0.95
N THR A 202 -4.02 2.73 0.53
CA THR A 202 -4.57 4.09 0.70
C THR A 202 -4.54 4.51 2.16
N LYS A 203 -4.85 3.58 3.08
CA LYS A 203 -4.76 3.82 4.52
C LYS A 203 -3.35 4.18 4.99
N SER A 204 -2.36 3.36 4.62
CA SER A 204 -0.96 3.62 5.00
C SER A 204 -0.49 4.96 4.45
N ASP A 205 -0.75 5.21 3.16
CA ASP A 205 -0.32 6.43 2.49
C ASP A 205 -0.97 7.69 3.08
N MET A 206 -2.30 7.67 3.29
CA MET A 206 -3.02 8.78 3.93
C MET A 206 -2.50 9.07 5.36
N ILE A 207 -2.21 8.04 6.15
CA ILE A 207 -1.68 8.23 7.51
C ILE A 207 -0.26 8.80 7.47
N HIS A 208 0.57 8.39 6.50
CA HIS A 208 1.86 9.03 6.28
C HIS A 208 1.73 10.49 5.85
N LEU A 209 0.76 10.82 4.98
CA LEU A 209 0.47 12.20 4.59
C LEU A 209 -0.01 13.04 5.79
N GLN A 210 -0.88 12.49 6.64
CA GLN A 210 -1.31 13.14 7.89
C GLN A 210 -0.14 13.37 8.85
N ASN A 211 0.72 12.36 9.05
CA ASN A 211 1.91 12.49 9.90
C ASN A 211 2.93 13.49 9.36
N LYS A 212 2.97 13.71 8.03
CA LYS A 212 3.71 14.80 7.38
C LYS A 212 3.02 16.16 7.52
N GLY A 213 1.80 16.18 8.06
CA GLY A 213 0.97 17.35 8.28
C GLY A 213 0.19 17.83 7.04
N GLU A 214 0.11 17.06 5.95
CA GLU A 214 -0.73 17.46 4.81
C GLU A 214 -2.15 17.78 5.29
N ARG A 215 -2.74 18.83 4.70
CA ARG A 215 -4.05 19.30 5.13
C ARG A 215 -5.09 18.24 4.83
N LEU A 216 -6.03 18.05 5.76
CA LEU A 216 -7.01 16.98 5.64
C LEU A 216 -7.87 17.16 4.39
N GLU A 217 -8.23 18.39 4.03
CA GLU A 217 -8.93 18.72 2.79
C GLU A 217 -8.18 18.29 1.53
N ASP A 218 -6.85 18.42 1.49
CA ASP A 218 -6.02 18.07 0.33
C ASP A 218 -5.90 16.55 0.18
N ILE A 219 -5.80 15.82 1.31
CA ILE A 219 -5.81 14.36 1.33
C ILE A 219 -7.18 13.83 0.87
N ILE A 220 -8.28 14.43 1.36
CA ILE A 220 -9.64 14.00 1.00
C ILE A 220 -9.89 14.22 -0.50
N PHE A 221 -9.51 15.38 -1.05
CA PHE A 221 -9.67 15.59 -2.49
C PHE A 221 -8.74 14.66 -3.29
N GLY A 222 -7.50 14.49 -2.84
CA GLY A 222 -6.55 13.53 -3.41
C GLY A 222 -7.06 12.09 -3.48
N LEU A 223 -7.81 11.65 -2.46
CA LEU A 223 -8.48 10.35 -2.44
C LEU A 223 -9.51 10.21 -3.57
N HIS A 224 -10.35 11.23 -3.80
CA HIS A 224 -11.39 11.17 -4.85
C HIS A 224 -10.78 11.22 -6.26
N VAL A 225 -9.73 12.02 -6.44
CA VAL A 225 -8.93 12.05 -7.68
C VAL A 225 -8.26 10.70 -7.93
N GLY A 226 -7.64 10.11 -6.91
CA GLY A 226 -7.06 8.78 -7.02
C GLY A 226 -8.09 7.68 -7.28
N ASN A 227 -9.30 7.80 -6.73
CA ASN A 227 -10.42 6.89 -6.99
C ASN A 227 -10.91 6.99 -8.44
N ALA A 228 -11.06 8.21 -8.97
CA ALA A 228 -11.39 8.45 -10.38
C ALA A 228 -10.30 7.88 -11.31
N ARG A 229 -9.02 8.10 -10.98
CA ARG A 229 -7.89 7.50 -11.72
C ARG A 229 -7.94 5.97 -11.76
N ASN A 230 -8.27 5.34 -10.62
CA ASN A 230 -8.41 3.89 -10.56
C ASN A 230 -9.54 3.41 -11.49
N TYR A 231 -10.68 4.11 -11.51
CA TYR A 231 -11.75 3.83 -12.47
C TYR A 231 -11.26 3.98 -13.92
N MET A 232 -10.51 5.05 -14.22
CA MET A 232 -9.94 5.27 -15.55
C MET A 232 -9.00 4.15 -15.98
N SER A 233 -8.10 3.69 -15.11
CA SER A 233 -7.13 2.64 -15.48
C SER A 233 -7.77 1.25 -15.56
N THR A 234 -8.69 0.91 -14.65
CA THR A 234 -9.22 -0.46 -14.52
C THR A 234 -10.50 -0.70 -15.30
N ILE A 235 -11.38 0.29 -15.40
CA ILE A 235 -12.69 0.15 -16.04
C ILE A 235 -12.68 0.72 -17.46
N VAL A 236 -12.22 1.97 -17.63
CA VAL A 236 -12.16 2.63 -18.95
C VAL A 236 -11.01 2.10 -19.80
N SER A 237 -9.85 1.91 -19.17
CA SER A 237 -8.63 1.44 -19.83
C SER A 237 -8.25 2.34 -21.02
N ASN A 238 -8.02 1.76 -22.21
CA ASN A 238 -7.66 2.49 -23.43
C ASN A 238 -8.86 2.97 -24.27
N ARG A 239 -10.09 2.88 -23.74
CA ARG A 239 -11.30 3.16 -24.53
C ARG A 239 -11.57 4.65 -24.67
N MET A 240 -11.98 5.05 -25.85
CA MET A 240 -12.58 6.37 -26.06
C MET A 240 -14.05 6.32 -25.67
N LEU A 241 -14.43 7.14 -24.69
CA LEU A 241 -15.82 7.31 -24.28
C LEU A 241 -16.54 8.27 -25.23
N LYS A 242 -17.82 7.99 -25.50
CA LYS A 242 -18.65 8.74 -26.45
C LYS A 242 -19.68 9.57 -25.67
N GLU A 243 -19.92 10.80 -26.09
CA GLU A 243 -20.98 11.66 -25.56
C GLU A 243 -22.33 11.39 -26.23
N PRO A 244 -23.47 11.62 -25.54
CA PRO A 244 -23.62 12.09 -24.16
C PRO A 244 -23.27 11.02 -23.11
N MET A 245 -22.69 11.44 -21.99
CA MET A 245 -22.24 10.57 -20.90
C MET A 245 -23.06 10.79 -19.63
N MET A 246 -23.53 9.69 -19.02
CA MET A 246 -24.25 9.73 -17.74
C MET A 246 -23.41 9.13 -16.62
N PHE A 247 -23.48 9.70 -15.42
CA PHE A 247 -22.91 9.15 -14.20
C PHE A 247 -24.01 8.80 -13.19
N ILE A 248 -24.11 7.51 -12.88
CA ILE A 248 -25.16 6.90 -12.04
C ILE A 248 -24.57 6.10 -10.88
N GLY A 249 -25.43 5.70 -9.94
CA GLY A 249 -25.06 4.94 -8.73
C GLY A 249 -24.80 5.84 -7.52
N GLY A 250 -24.58 5.24 -6.34
CA GLY A 250 -24.47 6.00 -5.08
C GLY A 250 -23.40 7.11 -5.09
N LEU A 251 -22.27 6.91 -5.80
CA LEU A 251 -21.21 7.93 -5.87
C LEU A 251 -21.55 9.14 -6.75
N SER A 252 -22.59 9.08 -7.59
CA SER A 252 -23.03 10.28 -8.32
C SER A 252 -23.64 11.35 -7.40
N LEU A 253 -24.03 10.99 -6.17
CA LEU A 253 -24.44 11.94 -5.12
C LEU A 253 -23.24 12.65 -4.46
N ASN A 254 -22.03 12.11 -4.60
CA ASN A 254 -20.83 12.69 -4.02
C ASN A 254 -20.26 13.77 -4.94
N THR A 255 -20.54 15.03 -4.62
CA THR A 255 -20.09 16.19 -5.42
C THR A 255 -18.59 16.28 -5.60
N LEU A 256 -17.79 15.77 -4.65
CA LEU A 256 -16.33 15.77 -4.76
C LEU A 256 -15.84 14.67 -5.71
N GLN A 257 -16.52 13.52 -5.74
CA GLN A 257 -16.27 12.48 -6.75
C GLN A 257 -16.68 12.95 -8.15
N VAL A 258 -17.83 13.63 -8.27
CA VAL A 258 -18.27 14.25 -9.53
C VAL A 258 -17.22 15.24 -10.03
N ARG A 259 -16.76 16.17 -9.17
CA ARG A 259 -15.68 17.11 -9.49
C ARG A 259 -14.41 16.41 -9.99
N ALA A 260 -14.03 15.28 -9.39
CA ALA A 260 -12.88 14.51 -9.83
C ALA A 260 -13.05 13.89 -11.23
N PHE A 261 -14.28 13.49 -11.60
CA PHE A 261 -14.58 13.00 -12.95
C PHE A 261 -14.74 14.12 -13.98
N GLU A 262 -15.22 15.30 -13.57
CA GLU A 262 -15.32 16.48 -14.44
C GLU A 262 -13.96 16.94 -14.99
N GLU A 263 -12.85 16.65 -14.29
CA GLU A 263 -11.49 16.87 -14.81
C GLU A 263 -11.18 16.01 -16.05
N TYR A 264 -11.77 14.81 -16.15
CA TYR A 264 -11.66 13.95 -17.32
C TYR A 264 -12.74 14.26 -18.36
N TYR A 265 -13.96 14.53 -17.90
CA TYR A 265 -15.16 14.64 -18.73
C TYR A 265 -16.03 15.83 -18.30
N PRO A 266 -15.74 17.06 -18.79
CA PRO A 266 -16.47 18.27 -18.39
C PRO A 266 -17.96 18.29 -18.76
N SER A 267 -18.39 17.42 -19.68
CA SER A 267 -19.76 17.28 -20.19
C SER A 267 -20.57 16.19 -19.46
N LEU A 268 -20.02 15.61 -18.39
CA LEU A 268 -20.65 14.50 -17.66
C LEU A 268 -22.00 14.92 -17.05
N ILE A 269 -23.04 14.12 -17.30
CA ILE A 269 -24.40 14.40 -16.81
C ILE A 269 -24.73 13.51 -15.62
N ILE A 270 -25.19 14.13 -14.53
CA ILE A 270 -25.87 13.41 -13.45
C ILE A 270 -27.38 13.42 -13.74
N PRO A 271 -28.01 12.28 -14.06
CA PRO A 271 -29.44 12.26 -14.40
C PRO A 271 -30.34 12.43 -13.17
N PRO A 272 -31.64 12.71 -13.37
CA PRO A 272 -32.64 12.45 -12.34
C PRO A 272 -32.65 10.95 -11.98
N HIS A 273 -33.03 10.62 -10.75
CA HIS A 273 -33.09 9.23 -10.26
C HIS A 273 -31.74 8.48 -10.37
N ASN A 274 -30.61 9.19 -10.30
CA ASN A 274 -29.27 8.64 -10.57
C ASN A 274 -28.89 7.40 -9.71
N THR A 275 -29.42 7.27 -8.49
CA THR A 275 -29.22 6.08 -7.65
C THR A 275 -30.20 4.94 -7.94
N SER A 276 -31.29 5.22 -8.65
CA SER A 276 -32.44 4.32 -8.82
C SER A 276 -32.63 3.89 -10.28
N VAL A 277 -31.65 4.13 -11.15
CA VAL A 277 -31.72 3.79 -12.58
C VAL A 277 -31.90 2.29 -12.81
N GLY A 278 -31.25 1.43 -12.01
CA GLY A 278 -31.46 -0.03 -12.05
C GLY A 278 -32.89 -0.41 -11.69
N ALA A 279 -33.42 0.16 -10.60
CA ALA A 279 -34.80 -0.04 -10.17
C ALA A 279 -35.81 0.43 -11.25
N LEU A 280 -35.53 1.57 -11.89
CA LEU A 280 -36.33 2.08 -13.00
C LEU A 280 -36.35 1.11 -14.19
N GLY A 281 -35.17 0.60 -14.58
CA GLY A 281 -35.06 -0.33 -15.69
C GLY A 281 -35.82 -1.63 -15.48
N VAL A 282 -35.71 -2.24 -14.30
CA VAL A 282 -36.44 -3.49 -14.01
C VAL A 282 -37.95 -3.25 -13.87
N ALA A 283 -38.38 -2.08 -13.41
CA ALA A 283 -39.80 -1.69 -13.44
C ALA A 283 -40.32 -1.61 -14.88
N PHE A 284 -39.53 -1.04 -15.81
CA PHE A 284 -39.91 -0.98 -17.22
C PHE A 284 -39.98 -2.34 -17.89
N GLN A 285 -39.05 -3.24 -17.61
CA GLN A 285 -39.13 -4.60 -18.14
C GLN A 285 -40.38 -5.31 -17.63
N ALA A 286 -40.70 -5.16 -16.34
CA ALA A 286 -41.92 -5.74 -15.77
C ALA A 286 -43.19 -5.18 -16.42
N TRP A 287 -43.20 -3.89 -16.76
CA TRP A 287 -44.26 -3.25 -17.53
C TRP A 287 -44.33 -3.76 -18.98
N GLU A 288 -43.20 -3.88 -19.66
CA GLU A 288 -43.10 -4.29 -21.07
C GLU A 288 -43.56 -5.74 -21.28
N MET A 289 -43.28 -6.58 -20.28
CA MET A 289 -43.72 -7.97 -20.24
C MET A 289 -45.17 -8.15 -19.75
N ASP A 290 -45.89 -7.07 -19.40
CA ASP A 290 -47.22 -7.08 -18.74
C ASP A 290 -47.26 -8.05 -17.54
N LEU A 291 -46.19 -8.07 -16.73
CA LEU A 291 -46.07 -8.97 -15.60
C LEU A 291 -47.17 -8.69 -14.56
N LYS A 292 -47.70 -9.78 -14.02
CA LYS A 292 -48.66 -9.78 -12.91
C LYS A 292 -48.20 -10.77 -11.85
N ASN A 293 -47.79 -10.26 -10.69
CA ASN A 293 -47.33 -11.07 -9.56
C ASN A 293 -47.76 -10.47 -8.22
N SER A 294 -47.70 -11.28 -7.17
CA SER A 294 -47.99 -10.87 -5.79
C SER A 294 -46.95 -11.46 -4.86
N ALA A 295 -46.39 -10.67 -3.95
CA ALA A 295 -45.33 -11.11 -3.05
C ALA A 295 -45.89 -11.52 -1.69
N ASP A 296 -45.66 -12.77 -1.28
CA ASP A 296 -45.82 -13.20 0.12
C ASP A 296 -44.59 -12.77 0.93
N ILE A 297 -44.62 -11.53 1.42
CA ILE A 297 -43.46 -10.89 2.08
C ILE A 297 -43.11 -11.52 3.43
N ASP A 298 -44.01 -12.27 4.06
CA ASP A 298 -43.75 -12.94 5.34
C ASP A 298 -42.67 -14.03 5.20
N LYS A 299 -42.48 -14.57 3.99
CA LYS A 299 -41.36 -15.48 3.69
C LYS A 299 -40.02 -14.86 4.01
N LEU A 300 -39.84 -13.54 3.88
CA LEU A 300 -38.60 -12.85 4.21
C LEU A 300 -38.23 -12.97 5.69
N LEU A 301 -39.21 -13.11 6.58
CA LEU A 301 -39.00 -13.23 8.04
C LEU A 301 -38.66 -14.66 8.50
N MET A 302 -38.79 -15.66 7.62
CA MET A 302 -38.49 -17.06 7.94
C MET A 302 -36.98 -17.35 7.86
N LYS A 303 -36.38 -17.82 8.97
CA LYS A 303 -34.97 -18.26 9.02
C LYS A 303 -34.79 -19.63 8.36
N LYS A 304 -33.94 -19.74 7.34
CA LYS A 304 -33.44 -21.03 6.83
C LYS A 304 -32.50 -21.66 7.86
N LYS A 305 -32.67 -22.96 8.14
CA LYS A 305 -31.92 -23.71 9.15
C LYS A 305 -30.76 -24.55 8.59
N ASP A 306 -30.64 -24.69 7.27
CA ASP A 306 -29.94 -25.82 6.66
C ASP A 306 -28.49 -25.58 6.17
N ASP A 307 -27.97 -24.35 6.15
CA ASP A 307 -26.62 -24.08 5.62
C ASP A 307 -25.48 -24.16 6.66
N ALA A 308 -25.80 -24.26 7.96
CA ALA A 308 -24.84 -24.15 9.05
C ALA A 308 -23.88 -25.36 9.16
N ASP A 309 -24.28 -26.55 8.72
CA ASP A 309 -23.50 -27.80 8.89
C ASP A 309 -22.40 -28.02 7.84
N SER A 310 -22.26 -27.13 6.86
CA SER A 310 -21.34 -27.31 5.73
C SER A 310 -19.96 -26.63 5.89
N ILE A 311 -19.74 -25.84 6.94
CA ILE A 311 -18.57 -24.95 7.04
C ILE A 311 -17.54 -25.48 8.06
N PRO A 312 -16.25 -25.54 7.71
CA PRO A 312 -15.19 -25.93 8.64
C PRO A 312 -15.14 -25.01 9.86
N VAL A 313 -15.08 -25.62 11.06
CA VAL A 313 -14.94 -24.91 12.33
C VAL A 313 -13.55 -25.13 12.95
N GLY A 314 -13.11 -24.18 13.77
CA GLY A 314 -11.88 -24.23 14.56
C GLY A 314 -12.10 -24.77 15.98
N GLU A 315 -11.02 -24.91 16.74
CA GLU A 315 -11.09 -25.27 18.16
C GLU A 315 -11.60 -24.08 18.99
N LYS A 316 -12.24 -24.36 20.13
CA LYS A 316 -12.68 -23.34 21.08
C LYS A 316 -11.48 -22.50 21.57
N LEU A 317 -11.69 -21.18 21.67
CA LEU A 317 -10.69 -20.26 22.20
C LEU A 317 -10.67 -20.33 23.73
N GLU A 318 -9.57 -20.81 24.30
CA GLU A 318 -9.30 -20.84 25.74
C GLU A 318 -7.79 -20.66 25.97
N ILE A 319 -7.41 -19.89 26.99
CA ILE A 319 -6.01 -19.75 27.39
C ILE A 319 -5.70 -20.82 28.44
N LYS A 320 -4.78 -21.75 28.14
CA LYS A 320 -4.44 -22.87 29.03
C LYS A 320 -3.03 -22.74 29.61
N GLN A 321 -2.08 -22.24 28.82
CA GLN A 321 -0.65 -22.22 29.16
C GLN A 321 -0.08 -20.81 29.28
N SER A 322 -0.65 -19.83 28.57
CA SER A 322 -0.11 -18.46 28.52
C SER A 322 -0.57 -17.64 29.75
N PRO A 323 0.33 -17.23 30.66
CA PRO A 323 -0.05 -16.35 31.77
C PRO A 323 -0.55 -15.01 31.23
N PHE A 324 -1.74 -14.58 31.63
CA PHE A 324 -2.34 -13.33 31.16
C PHE A 324 -2.58 -12.37 32.33
N PRO A 325 -1.89 -11.21 32.38
CA PRO A 325 -2.13 -10.20 33.41
C PRO A 325 -3.54 -9.61 33.29
N GLU A 326 -4.35 -9.69 34.37
CA GLU A 326 -5.72 -9.16 34.39
C GLU A 326 -5.77 -7.62 34.34
N SER A 327 -4.74 -6.93 34.87
CA SER A 327 -4.60 -5.49 34.77
C SER A 327 -3.18 -5.09 34.37
N ASN A 328 -3.11 -4.04 33.56
CA ASN A 328 -1.88 -3.37 33.17
C ASN A 328 -1.65 -2.07 33.95
N ASP A 329 -2.41 -1.80 35.01
CA ASP A 329 -2.25 -0.59 35.81
C ASP A 329 -0.90 -0.59 36.54
N VAL A 330 -0.29 0.59 36.60
CA VAL A 330 0.92 0.83 37.40
C VAL A 330 0.48 1.09 38.82
N GLN A 331 1.00 0.33 39.79
CA GLN A 331 0.81 0.65 41.19
C GLN A 331 1.68 1.86 41.52
N ILE A 332 1.04 2.98 41.84
CA ILE A 332 1.73 4.20 42.25
C ILE A 332 2.04 4.04 43.75
N ASP A 333 3.26 3.58 44.05
CA ASP A 333 3.82 3.71 45.39
C ASP A 333 4.10 5.20 45.68
N LEU A 334 4.27 5.58 46.96
CA LEU A 334 4.70 6.93 47.33
C LEU A 334 6.05 7.25 46.66
N ILE A 335 6.05 8.16 45.67
CA ILE A 335 7.26 8.56 44.94
C ILE A 335 8.00 9.63 45.78
N PRO A 336 9.23 9.37 46.25
CA PRO A 336 10.01 10.38 46.95
C PRO A 336 10.22 11.64 46.09
N ALA A 337 10.30 12.80 46.73
CA ALA A 337 10.53 14.05 46.00
C ALA A 337 11.86 14.00 45.23
N ARG A 338 11.82 14.42 43.95
CA ARG A 338 12.95 14.44 43.01
C ARG A 338 13.55 13.06 42.72
N THR A 339 12.74 12.03 42.65
CA THR A 339 13.19 10.69 42.23
C THR A 339 13.79 10.75 40.82
N PRO A 340 15.02 10.26 40.59
CA PRO A 340 15.63 10.25 39.26
C PRO A 340 14.93 9.25 38.35
N VAL A 341 14.56 9.69 37.15
CA VAL A 341 13.79 8.86 36.20
C VAL A 341 14.28 9.01 34.76
N PHE A 342 13.94 8.02 33.93
CA PHE A 342 14.20 8.03 32.50
C PHE A 342 12.88 7.89 31.74
N LEU A 343 12.73 8.69 30.69
CA LEU A 343 11.50 8.75 29.89
C LEU A 343 11.75 8.16 28.51
N GLY A 344 10.99 7.14 28.14
CA GLY A 344 10.93 6.66 26.76
C GLY A 344 9.59 7.02 26.14
N ILE A 345 9.60 7.50 24.91
CA ILE A 345 8.40 7.83 24.14
C ILE A 345 8.40 7.01 22.84
N ASP A 346 7.37 6.19 22.64
CA ASP A 346 7.14 5.42 21.41
C ASP A 346 6.07 6.11 20.57
N ILE A 347 6.50 6.72 19.46
CA ILE A 347 5.66 7.48 18.54
C ILE A 347 5.31 6.60 17.34
N GLY A 348 4.33 5.73 17.53
CA GLY A 348 3.75 4.91 16.46
C GLY A 348 2.84 5.72 15.53
N SER A 349 2.57 5.16 14.35
CA SER A 349 1.70 5.79 13.35
C SER A 349 0.25 5.91 13.81
N THR A 350 -0.24 4.94 14.58
CA THR A 350 -1.59 4.92 15.15
C THR A 350 -1.66 5.39 16.59
N THR A 351 -0.62 5.12 17.39
CA THR A 351 -0.62 5.40 18.84
C THR A 351 0.71 5.94 19.30
N THR A 352 0.67 6.94 20.19
CA THR A 352 1.83 7.46 20.90
C THR A 352 1.76 7.00 22.35
N LYS A 353 2.88 6.47 22.86
CA LYS A 353 2.99 5.99 24.24
C LYS A 353 4.22 6.57 24.92
N TYR A 354 4.21 6.61 26.25
CA TYR A 354 5.42 6.75 27.02
C TYR A 354 5.48 5.77 28.18
N ALA A 355 6.70 5.51 28.65
CA ALA A 355 6.99 4.82 29.89
C ALA A 355 8.06 5.63 30.66
N ILE A 356 7.81 5.85 31.95
CA ILE A 356 8.77 6.43 32.89
C ILE A 356 9.28 5.31 33.77
N ILE A 357 10.60 5.16 33.83
CA ILE A 357 11.28 4.17 34.68
C ILE A 357 12.15 4.85 35.72
N ASP A 358 12.25 4.23 36.89
CA ASP A 358 13.21 4.61 37.92
C ASP A 358 14.61 4.02 37.65
N GLU A 359 15.56 4.25 38.56
CA GLU A 359 16.92 3.71 38.48
C GLU A 359 16.97 2.17 38.47
N TYR A 360 15.97 1.51 39.04
CA TYR A 360 15.83 0.05 39.09
C TYR A 360 15.05 -0.53 37.91
N ARG A 361 14.76 0.29 36.88
CA ARG A 361 14.01 -0.09 35.67
C ARG A 361 12.57 -0.51 35.95
N LYS A 362 12.00 -0.12 37.10
CA LYS A 362 10.57 -0.30 37.38
C LYS A 362 9.79 0.80 36.66
N ILE A 363 8.71 0.43 35.97
CA ILE A 363 7.78 1.42 35.39
C ILE A 363 7.00 2.07 36.52
N ILE A 364 7.18 3.37 36.71
CA ILE A 364 6.47 4.15 37.74
C ILE A 364 5.26 4.90 37.17
N HIS A 365 5.26 5.15 35.87
CA HIS A 365 4.15 5.80 35.17
C HIS A 365 4.23 5.52 33.67
N LYS A 366 3.07 5.52 33.01
CA LYS A 366 2.96 5.30 31.58
C LYS A 366 1.64 5.85 31.05
N GLN A 367 1.58 6.05 29.75
CA GLN A 367 0.33 6.37 29.08
C GLN A 367 0.36 5.85 27.64
N TYR A 368 -0.82 5.47 27.14
CA TYR A 368 -1.04 4.96 25.78
C TYR A 368 -2.22 5.71 25.18
N ILE A 369 -2.01 6.49 24.12
CA ILE A 369 -3.09 7.25 23.46
C ILE A 369 -2.99 7.20 21.93
N PRO A 370 -4.10 7.42 21.19
CA PRO A 370 -4.06 7.52 19.72
C PRO A 370 -3.26 8.74 19.22
N THR A 371 -2.40 8.56 18.22
CA THR A 371 -1.57 9.63 17.60
C THR A 371 -2.41 10.62 16.79
N ARG A 372 -3.53 10.16 16.20
CA ARG A 372 -4.46 10.97 15.38
C ARG A 372 -3.79 11.81 14.29
N GLY A 373 -2.67 11.34 13.72
CA GLY A 373 -1.91 12.08 12.70
C GLY A 373 -1.18 13.32 13.22
N LYS A 374 -1.15 13.55 14.54
CA LYS A 374 -0.64 14.77 15.19
C LYS A 374 0.43 14.43 16.22
N PRO A 375 1.57 13.83 15.81
CA PRO A 375 2.55 13.27 16.73
C PRO A 375 3.12 14.28 17.75
N ILE A 376 3.33 15.54 17.33
CA ILE A 376 3.86 16.59 18.22
C ILE A 376 2.79 17.05 19.22
N GLU A 377 1.59 17.44 18.77
CA GLU A 377 0.50 17.88 19.67
C GLU A 377 0.14 16.80 20.70
N VAL A 378 0.06 15.54 20.25
CA VAL A 378 -0.20 14.40 21.13
C VAL A 378 0.92 14.21 22.14
N THR A 379 2.19 14.39 21.73
CA THR A 379 3.31 14.35 22.68
C THR A 379 3.24 15.49 23.69
N GLN A 380 2.91 16.72 23.28
CA GLN A 380 2.73 17.85 24.23
C GLN A 380 1.67 17.53 25.28
N ASN A 381 0.53 16.95 24.87
CA ASN A 381 -0.52 16.54 25.81
C ASN A 381 -0.05 15.46 26.80
N LEU A 382 0.77 14.50 26.33
CA LEU A 382 1.36 13.47 27.19
C LEU A 382 2.34 14.07 28.20
N LEU A 383 3.19 15.00 27.77
CA LEU A 383 4.15 15.68 28.64
C LEU A 383 3.43 16.59 29.67
N ASP A 384 2.32 17.22 29.29
CA ASP A 384 1.46 17.99 30.20
C ASP A 384 0.81 17.10 31.26
N ALA A 385 0.38 15.88 30.90
CA ALA A 385 -0.08 14.89 31.87
C ALA A 385 1.01 14.53 32.89
N ILE A 386 2.25 14.28 32.42
CA ILE A 386 3.40 14.03 33.32
C ILE A 386 3.63 15.21 34.27
N GLN A 387 3.59 16.44 33.76
CA GLN A 387 3.79 17.64 34.58
C GLN A 387 2.70 17.79 35.66
N LYS A 388 1.45 17.50 35.32
CA LYS A 388 0.30 17.58 36.25
C LYS A 388 0.32 16.50 37.31
N GLU A 389 0.66 15.27 36.94
CA GLU A 389 0.59 14.11 37.83
C GLU A 389 1.87 13.90 38.66
N LEU A 390 3.05 14.20 38.09
CA LEU A 390 4.35 13.86 38.69
C LEU A 390 5.31 15.04 38.86
N GLY A 391 5.01 16.22 38.31
CA GLY A 391 6.00 17.26 37.99
C GLY A 391 7.06 17.60 39.05
N ASN A 392 6.67 17.75 40.32
CA ASN A 392 7.64 18.09 41.40
C ASN A 392 8.25 16.86 42.10
N GLN A 393 7.73 15.67 41.79
CA GLN A 393 8.13 14.41 42.42
C GLN A 393 9.28 13.73 41.68
N ILE A 394 9.49 14.03 40.39
CA ILE A 394 10.48 13.35 39.54
C ILE A 394 11.56 14.30 39.01
N GLU A 395 12.73 13.75 38.69
CA GLU A 395 13.80 14.43 37.95
C GLU A 395 14.18 13.59 36.72
N ILE A 396 13.85 14.08 35.53
CA ILE A 396 14.15 13.38 34.27
C ILE A 396 15.64 13.48 33.96
N LYS A 397 16.36 12.35 34.04
CA LYS A 397 17.80 12.23 33.79
C LYS A 397 18.14 11.91 32.34
N GLY A 398 17.18 11.42 31.56
CA GLY A 398 17.36 11.17 30.14
C GLY A 398 16.05 10.86 29.42
N VAL A 399 15.99 11.23 28.14
CA VAL A 399 14.81 11.02 27.29
C VAL A 399 15.19 10.30 26.01
N ALA A 400 14.44 9.25 25.68
CA ALA A 400 14.54 8.52 24.43
C ALA A 400 13.26 8.60 23.60
N THR A 401 13.40 8.56 22.28
CA THR A 401 12.27 8.41 21.35
C THR A 401 12.44 7.19 20.44
N THR A 402 11.34 6.51 20.15
CA THR A 402 11.27 5.36 19.23
C THR A 402 9.95 5.38 18.43
N GLY A 403 9.75 4.38 17.57
CA GLY A 403 8.61 4.30 16.66
C GLY A 403 8.78 5.11 15.37
N SER A 404 7.76 5.10 14.51
CA SER A 404 7.79 5.75 13.19
C SER A 404 7.96 7.28 13.21
N GLY A 405 7.49 7.95 14.26
CA GLY A 405 7.58 9.42 14.45
C GLY A 405 8.75 9.87 15.33
N ARG A 406 9.67 8.97 15.67
CA ARG A 406 10.78 9.21 16.61
C ARG A 406 11.63 10.42 16.29
N ASN A 407 11.97 10.64 15.01
CA ASN A 407 12.81 11.76 14.61
C ASN A 407 12.08 13.09 14.84
N VAL A 408 10.79 13.15 14.47
CA VAL A 408 9.93 14.34 14.63
C VAL A 408 9.89 14.81 16.06
N VAL A 409 9.52 13.88 16.93
CA VAL A 409 9.35 14.18 18.34
C VAL A 409 10.70 14.29 19.04
N GLY A 410 11.70 13.51 18.64
CA GLY A 410 13.05 13.57 19.16
C GLY A 410 13.71 14.93 18.94
N ASP A 411 13.60 15.51 17.75
CA ASP A 411 14.10 16.86 17.47
C ASP A 411 13.33 17.92 18.27
N PHE A 412 11.99 17.80 18.33
CA PHE A 412 11.11 18.71 19.07
C PHE A 412 11.47 18.78 20.57
N ILE A 413 11.60 17.63 21.22
CA ILE A 413 11.90 17.54 22.66
C ILE A 413 13.40 17.62 22.96
N THR A 414 14.25 17.54 21.93
CA THR A 414 15.71 17.38 22.06
C THR A 414 16.04 16.11 22.86
N ALA A 415 15.59 14.97 22.34
CA ALA A 415 15.84 13.66 22.96
C ALA A 415 17.33 13.33 23.01
N ASP A 416 17.77 12.72 24.11
CA ASP A 416 19.15 12.28 24.29
C ASP A 416 19.50 11.06 23.43
N LEU A 417 18.47 10.29 23.07
CA LEU A 417 18.57 9.09 22.27
C LEU A 417 17.37 8.94 21.34
N ILE A 418 17.64 8.67 20.07
CA ILE A 418 16.63 8.30 19.08
C ILE A 418 17.02 6.92 18.56
N ILE A 419 16.14 5.92 18.76
CA ILE A 419 16.40 4.52 18.39
C ILE A 419 15.22 3.93 17.63
N ASP A 420 15.50 2.98 16.74
CA ASP A 420 14.44 2.27 16.03
C ASP A 420 13.64 1.36 16.97
N GLU A 421 12.43 1.04 16.56
CA GLU A 421 11.47 0.29 17.36
C GLU A 421 11.84 -1.19 17.53
N ILE A 422 12.57 -1.80 16.60
CA ILE A 422 12.99 -3.22 16.68
C ILE A 422 13.96 -3.36 17.85
N THR A 423 14.97 -2.49 17.87
CA THR A 423 15.97 -2.45 18.95
C THR A 423 15.31 -2.14 20.30
N ALA A 424 14.39 -1.16 20.34
CA ALA A 424 13.68 -0.79 21.57
C ALA A 424 12.83 -1.97 22.11
N HIS A 425 12.00 -2.61 21.29
CA HIS A 425 11.20 -3.75 21.73
C HIS A 425 12.06 -4.92 22.18
N ALA A 426 13.14 -5.24 21.45
CA ALA A 426 14.04 -6.32 21.83
C ALA A 426 14.72 -6.05 23.18
N ARG A 427 15.21 -4.84 23.41
CA ARG A 427 15.84 -4.49 24.69
C ARG A 427 14.86 -4.57 25.85
N GLY A 428 13.63 -4.09 25.66
CA GLY A 428 12.56 -4.18 26.66
C GLY A 428 12.16 -5.63 26.95
N ALA A 429 12.09 -6.48 25.93
CA ALA A 429 11.74 -7.89 26.08
C ALA A 429 12.80 -8.67 26.87
N VAL A 430 14.08 -8.45 26.55
CA VAL A 430 15.23 -9.06 27.25
C VAL A 430 15.28 -8.66 28.72
N GLU A 431 14.87 -7.44 29.05
CA GLU A 431 14.79 -7.01 30.45
C GLU A 431 13.75 -7.79 31.24
N ILE A 432 12.65 -8.16 30.60
CA ILE A 432 11.55 -8.89 31.23
C ILE A 432 11.87 -10.39 31.33
N ASP A 433 12.39 -10.98 30.25
CA ASP A 433 12.83 -12.38 30.21
C ASP A 433 14.10 -12.47 29.37
N SER A 434 15.23 -12.78 30.02
CA SER A 434 16.54 -12.89 29.35
C SER A 434 16.66 -14.12 28.45
N GLU A 435 15.75 -15.10 28.57
CA GLU A 435 15.68 -16.28 27.73
C GLU A 435 14.79 -16.09 26.49
N VAL A 436 14.15 -14.93 26.33
CA VAL A 436 13.30 -14.63 25.16
C VAL A 436 14.10 -14.80 23.87
N ASP A 437 13.58 -15.61 22.96
CA ASP A 437 14.24 -15.91 21.68
C ASP A 437 13.42 -15.44 20.47
N THR A 438 12.15 -15.13 20.68
CA THR A 438 11.20 -14.75 19.64
C THR A 438 10.24 -13.71 20.15
N ILE A 439 10.06 -12.62 19.42
CA ILE A 439 9.03 -11.63 19.67
C ILE A 439 8.03 -11.65 18.52
N PHE A 440 6.76 -11.81 18.86
CA PHE A 440 5.65 -11.48 18.00
C PHE A 440 5.10 -10.12 18.41
N GLU A 441 5.14 -9.13 17.54
CA GLU A 441 4.53 -7.82 17.77
C GLU A 441 3.48 -7.57 16.70
N ILE A 442 2.23 -7.38 17.11
CA ILE A 442 1.17 -6.97 16.19
C ILE A 442 0.76 -5.55 16.57
N GLY A 443 1.21 -4.59 15.76
CA GLY A 443 0.91 -3.18 15.94
C GLY A 443 -0.46 -2.79 15.38
N GLY A 444 -0.69 -1.49 15.32
CA GLY A 444 -1.90 -0.94 14.71
C GLY A 444 -1.91 -1.07 13.19
N GLN A 445 -0.78 -0.82 12.51
CA GLN A 445 -0.67 -0.86 11.04
C GLN A 445 0.38 -1.83 10.51
N ASP A 446 1.36 -2.15 11.33
CA ASP A 446 2.43 -3.06 11.01
C ASP A 446 2.43 -4.23 11.98
N SER A 447 3.14 -5.27 11.62
CA SER A 447 3.35 -6.44 12.44
C SER A 447 4.76 -6.93 12.20
N LYS A 448 5.42 -7.30 13.29
CA LYS A 448 6.85 -7.53 13.34
C LYS A 448 7.14 -8.88 13.96
N TYR A 449 8.10 -9.55 13.38
CA TYR A 449 8.76 -10.72 13.94
C TYR A 449 10.19 -10.31 14.29
N ILE A 450 10.66 -10.66 15.48
CA ILE A 450 12.05 -10.43 15.89
C ILE A 450 12.60 -11.72 16.48
N SER A 451 13.72 -12.20 15.96
CA SER A 451 14.50 -13.27 16.56
C SER A 451 15.60 -12.67 17.44
N ILE A 452 15.70 -13.14 18.67
CA ILE A 452 16.70 -12.71 19.64
C ILE A 452 17.70 -13.84 19.85
N SER A 453 18.98 -13.48 19.88
CA SER A 453 20.08 -14.39 20.26
C SER A 453 21.06 -13.64 21.13
N ASN A 454 21.42 -14.23 22.28
CA ASN A 454 22.35 -13.63 23.24
C ASN A 454 21.94 -12.19 23.61
N THR A 455 20.65 -11.96 23.91
CA THR A 455 20.11 -10.63 24.28
C THR A 455 20.08 -9.57 23.17
N TYR A 456 20.48 -9.90 21.93
CA TYR A 456 20.46 -8.98 20.79
C TYR A 456 19.55 -9.47 19.66
N PRO A 457 18.92 -8.55 18.89
CA PRO A 457 18.24 -8.90 17.64
C PRO A 457 19.21 -9.53 16.64
N LEU A 458 18.87 -10.72 16.15
CA LEU A 458 19.64 -11.46 15.14
C LEU A 458 18.96 -11.46 13.77
N ASP A 459 17.63 -11.51 13.75
CA ASP A 459 16.82 -11.47 12.54
C ASP A 459 15.53 -10.73 12.84
N PHE A 460 14.93 -10.12 11.83
CA PHE A 460 13.62 -9.51 11.94
C PHE A 460 12.89 -9.57 10.60
N ASP A 461 11.56 -9.51 10.68
CA ASP A 461 10.74 -9.18 9.52
C ASP A 461 9.58 -8.30 9.92
N MET A 462 9.05 -7.60 8.93
CA MET A 462 7.85 -6.81 9.07
C MET A 462 6.97 -7.06 7.85
N ASN A 463 5.66 -7.05 8.04
CA ASN A 463 4.70 -7.08 6.93
C ASN A 463 5.14 -6.09 5.84
N LYS A 464 5.37 -6.58 4.61
CA LYS A 464 6.08 -5.81 3.57
C LYS A 464 5.39 -4.48 3.27
N VAL A 465 4.07 -4.55 2.99
CA VAL A 465 3.26 -3.40 2.57
C VAL A 465 1.81 -3.45 3.10
N CYS A 466 1.30 -4.64 3.45
CA CYS A 466 -0.11 -4.85 3.75
C CYS A 466 -0.40 -4.83 5.26
N ALA A 467 -1.30 -3.96 5.73
CA ALA A 467 -1.81 -3.93 7.10
C ALA A 467 -2.89 -4.99 7.41
N ALA A 468 -3.11 -5.97 6.52
CA ALA A 468 -3.98 -7.10 6.82
C ALA A 468 -3.43 -7.89 8.01
N GLY A 469 -4.30 -8.30 8.93
CA GLY A 469 -3.90 -9.02 10.14
C GLY A 469 -3.36 -8.14 11.28
N THR A 470 -3.56 -6.81 11.24
CA THR A 470 -3.07 -5.88 12.28
C THR A 470 -4.18 -5.48 13.28
N GLY A 471 -3.81 -4.83 14.38
CA GLY A 471 -4.77 -4.39 15.39
C GLY A 471 -5.80 -3.36 14.89
N SER A 472 -5.46 -2.55 13.89
CA SER A 472 -6.44 -1.61 13.31
C SER A 472 -7.57 -2.32 12.56
N PHE A 473 -7.31 -3.50 11.99
CA PHE A 473 -8.33 -4.32 11.34
C PHE A 473 -9.34 -4.88 12.33
N LEU A 474 -8.88 -5.37 13.49
CA LEU A 474 -9.77 -5.78 14.59
C LEU A 474 -10.67 -4.64 15.04
N HIS A 475 -10.08 -3.46 15.22
CA HIS A 475 -10.81 -2.28 15.67
C HIS A 475 -11.86 -1.82 14.64
N GLU A 476 -11.54 -1.82 13.35
CA GLU A 476 -12.46 -1.47 12.26
C GLU A 476 -13.66 -2.42 12.21
N LEU A 477 -13.42 -3.74 12.28
CA LEU A 477 -14.50 -4.73 12.29
C LEU A 477 -15.32 -4.67 13.58
N ALA A 478 -14.68 -4.53 14.74
CA ALA A 478 -15.39 -4.38 16.01
C ALA A 478 -16.37 -3.20 15.95
N ASN A 479 -15.92 -2.03 15.50
CA ASN A 479 -16.76 -0.85 15.34
C ASN A 479 -17.92 -1.07 14.35
N LYS A 480 -17.66 -1.76 13.23
CA LYS A 480 -18.71 -2.08 12.24
C LYS A 480 -19.82 -2.96 12.81
N TYR A 481 -19.48 -3.87 13.73
CA TYR A 481 -20.43 -4.73 14.42
C TYR A 481 -20.95 -4.15 15.75
N GLY A 482 -20.64 -2.89 16.04
CA GLY A 482 -21.02 -2.21 17.28
C GLY A 482 -20.46 -2.88 18.53
N ILE A 483 -19.26 -3.47 18.44
CA ILE A 483 -18.56 -4.15 19.53
C ILE A 483 -17.44 -3.24 20.04
N ASN A 484 -17.35 -3.06 21.35
CA ASN A 484 -16.19 -2.43 21.95
C ASN A 484 -14.96 -3.36 21.84
N ILE A 485 -13.90 -2.88 21.19
CA ILE A 485 -12.67 -3.65 21.04
C ILE A 485 -12.00 -3.97 22.39
N VAL A 486 -12.23 -3.15 23.41
CA VAL A 486 -11.73 -3.34 24.78
C VAL A 486 -12.79 -4.06 25.62
N GLY A 487 -12.45 -5.23 26.16
CA GLY A 487 -13.34 -6.04 27.00
C GLY A 487 -14.36 -6.85 26.19
N GLU A 488 -15.33 -6.19 25.57
CA GLU A 488 -16.49 -6.88 24.96
C GLU A 488 -16.08 -7.85 23.83
N PHE A 489 -15.16 -7.45 22.95
CA PHE A 489 -14.72 -8.28 21.83
C PHE A 489 -14.16 -9.65 22.28
N GLN A 490 -13.29 -9.66 23.29
CA GLN A 490 -12.69 -10.91 23.76
C GLN A 490 -13.74 -11.81 24.43
N ASP A 491 -14.70 -11.24 25.15
CA ASP A 491 -15.75 -12.00 25.84
C ASP A 491 -16.66 -12.69 24.80
N ILE A 492 -17.01 -11.97 23.74
CA ILE A 492 -17.75 -12.53 22.60
C ILE A 492 -16.94 -13.64 21.93
N ALA A 493 -15.65 -13.42 21.64
CA ALA A 493 -14.80 -14.42 20.99
C ALA A 493 -14.66 -15.71 21.82
N LEU A 494 -14.42 -15.58 23.13
CA LEU A 494 -14.24 -16.70 24.05
C LEU A 494 -15.54 -17.47 24.32
N SER A 495 -16.71 -16.85 24.10
CA SER A 495 -18.01 -17.50 24.23
C SER A 495 -18.39 -18.43 23.06
N SER A 496 -17.58 -18.46 21.99
CA SER A 496 -17.84 -19.33 20.85
C SER A 496 -17.48 -20.78 21.18
N GLU A 497 -18.39 -21.71 20.86
CA GLU A 497 -18.13 -23.15 20.92
C GLU A 497 -17.64 -23.70 19.57
N LYS A 498 -17.96 -23.01 18.46
CA LYS A 498 -17.67 -23.46 17.09
C LYS A 498 -17.15 -22.31 16.23
N PRO A 499 -15.93 -21.80 16.47
CA PRO A 499 -15.37 -20.70 15.69
C PRO A 499 -15.37 -21.00 14.19
N VAL A 500 -15.87 -20.09 13.36
CA VAL A 500 -15.90 -20.29 11.90
C VAL A 500 -14.49 -20.15 11.33
N LYS A 501 -14.04 -21.07 10.46
CA LYS A 501 -12.79 -20.87 9.73
C LYS A 501 -12.98 -19.86 8.60
N LEU A 502 -12.53 -18.64 8.82
CA LEU A 502 -12.46 -17.59 7.81
C LEU A 502 -11.24 -17.78 6.90
N ALA A 503 -11.31 -17.32 5.66
CA ALA A 503 -10.16 -17.41 4.76
C ALA A 503 -9.03 -16.44 5.18
N GLU A 504 -7.78 -16.90 5.12
CA GLU A 504 -6.57 -16.14 5.51
C GLU A 504 -6.12 -15.15 4.40
N ARG A 505 -7.03 -14.28 3.97
CA ARG A 505 -6.84 -13.39 2.81
C ARG A 505 -6.70 -11.92 3.25
N CYS A 506 -6.83 -11.00 2.28
CA CYS A 506 -6.92 -9.56 2.54
C CYS A 506 -8.13 -9.24 3.43
N THR A 507 -8.05 -8.14 4.18
CA THR A 507 -9.11 -7.63 5.06
C THR A 507 -10.45 -7.50 4.36
N VAL A 508 -10.45 -7.03 3.10
CA VAL A 508 -11.67 -6.88 2.28
C VAL A 508 -12.37 -8.22 2.04
N PHE A 509 -11.60 -9.29 1.82
CA PHE A 509 -12.16 -10.63 1.64
C PHE A 509 -12.63 -11.23 2.96
N MET A 510 -11.88 -11.03 4.05
CA MET A 510 -12.32 -11.47 5.38
C MET A 510 -13.62 -10.77 5.81
N GLU A 511 -13.76 -9.48 5.49
CA GLU A 511 -15.01 -8.73 5.71
C GLU A 511 -16.16 -9.28 4.87
N SER A 512 -15.91 -9.61 3.60
CA SER A 512 -16.90 -10.23 2.71
C SER A 512 -17.34 -11.61 3.21
N ASP A 513 -16.39 -12.41 3.70
CA ASP A 513 -16.67 -13.71 4.33
C ASP A 513 -17.53 -13.54 5.58
N LEU A 514 -17.21 -12.57 6.44
CA LEU A 514 -18.00 -12.26 7.64
C LEU A 514 -19.45 -11.87 7.29
N VAL A 515 -19.65 -11.00 6.30
CA VAL A 515 -20.99 -10.60 5.84
C VAL A 515 -21.74 -11.79 5.27
N SER A 516 -21.08 -12.58 4.41
CA SER A 516 -21.66 -13.78 3.79
C SER A 516 -22.09 -14.81 4.83
N TYR A 517 -21.24 -15.13 5.80
CA TYR A 517 -21.58 -16.08 6.86
C TYR A 517 -22.62 -15.53 7.83
N HIS A 518 -22.60 -14.23 8.13
CA HIS A 518 -23.66 -13.62 8.91
C HIS A 518 -25.03 -13.74 8.22
N GLN A 519 -25.08 -13.53 6.89
CA GLN A 519 -26.30 -13.72 6.09
C GLN A 519 -26.77 -15.18 6.05
N LYS A 520 -25.84 -16.14 6.11
CA LYS A 520 -26.17 -17.58 6.25
C LYS A 520 -26.63 -17.98 7.65
N GLY A 521 -26.70 -17.03 8.60
CA GLY A 521 -27.25 -17.26 9.93
C GLY A 521 -26.23 -17.70 10.98
N PHE A 522 -24.92 -17.61 10.70
CA PHE A 522 -23.90 -17.91 11.70
C PHE A 522 -23.93 -16.91 12.86
N ALA A 523 -23.70 -17.42 14.07
CA ALA A 523 -23.75 -16.63 15.28
C ALA A 523 -22.57 -15.64 15.35
N LYS A 524 -22.83 -14.46 15.93
CA LYS A 524 -21.84 -13.38 16.04
C LYS A 524 -20.57 -13.82 16.78
N ASN A 525 -20.72 -14.60 17.86
CA ASN A 525 -19.59 -15.14 18.61
C ASN A 525 -18.69 -16.05 17.76
N ASP A 526 -19.27 -16.94 16.95
CA ASP A 526 -18.51 -17.86 16.10
C ASP A 526 -17.71 -17.12 15.01
N LEU A 527 -18.29 -16.05 14.46
CA LEU A 527 -17.63 -15.18 13.48
C LEU A 527 -16.47 -14.39 14.10
N ILE A 528 -16.68 -13.82 15.29
CA ILE A 528 -15.67 -13.03 16.02
C ILE A 528 -14.53 -13.93 16.51
N ALA A 529 -14.81 -15.15 16.95
CA ALA A 529 -13.79 -16.13 17.27
C ALA A 529 -12.99 -16.57 16.03
N GLY A 530 -13.68 -16.76 14.90
CA GLY A 530 -13.03 -17.02 13.60
C GLY A 530 -12.06 -15.91 13.17
N LEU A 531 -12.39 -14.66 13.51
CA LEU A 531 -11.54 -13.51 13.23
C LEU A 531 -10.21 -13.54 13.99
N CYS A 532 -10.22 -14.00 15.25
CA CYS A 532 -8.99 -14.19 16.04
C CYS A 532 -8.04 -15.17 15.34
N TYR A 533 -8.55 -16.33 14.88
CA TYR A 533 -7.75 -17.30 14.13
C TYR A 533 -7.22 -16.73 12.81
N ALA A 534 -8.08 -16.03 12.05
CA ALA A 534 -7.68 -15.46 10.77
C ALA A 534 -6.48 -14.52 10.90
N ILE A 535 -6.42 -13.72 11.98
CA ILE A 535 -5.31 -12.81 12.26
C ILE A 535 -4.03 -13.56 12.60
N VAL A 536 -4.12 -14.57 13.47
CA VAL A 536 -2.97 -15.39 13.86
C VAL A 536 -2.37 -16.08 12.65
N HIS A 537 -3.19 -16.77 11.85
CA HIS A 537 -2.72 -17.43 10.66
C HIS A 537 -2.16 -16.45 9.63
N ASN A 538 -2.81 -15.30 9.44
CA ASN A 538 -2.28 -14.27 8.55
C ASN A 538 -0.89 -13.78 9.01
N TYR A 539 -0.71 -13.51 10.30
CA TYR A 539 0.56 -13.10 10.87
C TYR A 539 1.65 -14.17 10.69
N LEU A 540 1.35 -15.43 11.04
CA LEU A 540 2.30 -16.54 10.89
C LEU A 540 2.67 -16.78 9.42
N ASN A 541 1.72 -16.71 8.50
CA ASN A 541 1.98 -16.97 7.08
C ASN A 541 2.65 -15.80 6.35
N ARG A 542 2.32 -14.55 6.71
CA ARG A 542 2.76 -13.35 5.97
C ARG A 542 3.96 -12.64 6.58
N VAL A 543 4.11 -12.68 7.90
CA VAL A 543 5.21 -12.00 8.61
C VAL A 543 6.28 -13.00 9.03
N VAL A 544 5.90 -14.06 9.74
CA VAL A 544 6.86 -15.07 10.20
C VAL A 544 7.35 -15.92 9.02
N GLY A 545 6.42 -16.41 8.20
CA GLY A 545 6.70 -17.23 7.03
C GLY A 545 7.43 -18.53 7.41
N LYS A 546 8.61 -18.77 6.83
CA LYS A 546 9.45 -19.95 7.13
C LYS A 546 10.54 -19.68 8.17
N ARG A 547 10.49 -18.53 8.86
CA ARG A 547 11.49 -18.22 9.90
C ARG A 547 11.34 -19.13 11.10
N LYS A 548 12.42 -19.28 11.85
CA LYS A 548 12.44 -20.11 13.05
C LYS A 548 11.58 -19.48 14.13
N ILE A 549 10.53 -20.16 14.55
CA ILE A 549 9.84 -19.83 15.79
C ILE A 549 10.60 -20.52 16.91
N GLY A 550 11.11 -19.75 17.87
CA GLY A 550 11.80 -20.28 19.04
C GLY A 550 10.85 -20.81 20.11
N HIS A 551 11.39 -21.16 21.26
CA HIS A 551 10.62 -21.76 22.36
C HIS A 551 10.06 -20.71 23.31
N ARG A 552 10.78 -19.61 23.50
CA ARG A 552 10.47 -18.58 24.49
C ARG A 552 9.91 -17.34 23.77
N ILE A 553 8.63 -17.44 23.41
CA ILE A 553 7.94 -16.45 22.57
C ILE A 553 7.25 -15.39 23.42
N MET A 554 7.55 -14.12 23.17
CA MET A 554 6.86 -12.98 23.78
C MET A 554 5.90 -12.32 22.78
N PHE A 555 4.63 -12.14 23.18
CA PHE A 555 3.61 -11.52 22.35
C PHE A 555 3.27 -10.10 22.83
N LEU A 556 3.42 -9.14 21.91
CA LEU A 556 3.37 -7.70 22.14
C LEU A 556 2.42 -6.97 21.19
N GLY A 557 2.20 -5.69 21.46
CA GLY A 557 1.35 -4.81 20.65
C GLY A 557 -0.12 -4.83 21.08
N GLY A 558 -0.98 -4.06 20.41
CA GLY A 558 -2.37 -3.86 20.80
C GLY A 558 -3.20 -5.17 20.92
N PRO A 559 -3.17 -6.07 19.93
CA PRO A 559 -3.92 -7.33 19.96
C PRO A 559 -3.47 -8.30 21.06
N SER A 560 -2.26 -8.14 21.62
CA SER A 560 -1.84 -8.92 22.81
C SER A 560 -2.66 -8.57 24.08
N LEU A 561 -3.45 -7.49 24.05
CA LEU A 561 -4.42 -7.15 25.09
C LEU A 561 -5.73 -7.95 24.98
N ASN A 562 -5.93 -8.70 23.89
CA ASN A 562 -7.16 -9.45 23.65
C ASN A 562 -6.96 -10.94 23.97
N LYS A 563 -7.65 -11.46 24.99
CA LYS A 563 -7.53 -12.87 25.40
C LYS A 563 -7.88 -13.86 24.27
N GLY A 564 -8.83 -13.51 23.39
CA GLY A 564 -9.21 -14.34 22.25
C GLY A 564 -8.08 -14.51 21.22
N VAL A 565 -7.28 -13.47 20.98
CA VAL A 565 -6.12 -13.54 20.08
C VAL A 565 -4.98 -14.35 20.70
N VAL A 566 -4.75 -14.20 22.01
CA VAL A 566 -3.75 -15.01 22.74
C VAL A 566 -4.13 -16.50 22.70
N ALA A 567 -5.39 -16.83 22.98
CA ALA A 567 -5.91 -18.19 22.89
C ALA A 567 -5.77 -18.76 21.47
N ALA A 568 -6.02 -17.95 20.43
CA ALA A 568 -5.84 -18.38 19.05
C ALA A 568 -4.37 -18.70 18.72
N PHE A 569 -3.41 -17.88 19.18
CA PHE A 569 -1.99 -18.20 19.02
C PHE A 569 -1.61 -19.48 19.75
N GLU A 570 -2.08 -19.67 20.99
CA GLU A 570 -1.79 -20.87 21.77
C GLU A 570 -2.32 -22.14 21.08
N ASN A 571 -3.55 -22.11 20.57
CA ASN A 571 -4.13 -23.22 19.82
C ASN A 571 -3.37 -23.50 18.51
N VAL A 572 -2.94 -22.47 17.78
CA VAL A 572 -2.23 -22.64 16.50
C VAL A 572 -0.78 -23.08 16.68
N LEU A 573 -0.09 -22.61 17.72
CA LEU A 573 1.30 -22.98 18.02
C LEU A 573 1.41 -24.30 18.80
N GLY A 574 0.36 -24.69 19.52
CA GLY A 574 0.34 -25.85 20.39
C GLY A 574 1.10 -25.66 21.72
N HIS A 575 1.55 -24.45 22.03
CA HIS A 575 2.22 -24.12 23.28
C HIS A 575 1.99 -22.66 23.72
N GLY A 576 2.21 -22.38 25.00
CA GLY A 576 2.00 -21.06 25.59
C GLY A 576 2.97 -19.96 25.13
N LEU A 577 2.56 -18.72 25.35
CA LEU A 577 3.28 -17.47 25.06
C LEU A 577 3.53 -16.68 26.34
N ILE A 578 4.57 -15.84 26.34
CA ILE A 578 4.79 -14.82 27.37
C ILE A 578 4.01 -13.57 26.98
N VAL A 579 3.05 -13.20 27.82
CA VAL A 579 2.24 -11.98 27.67
C VAL A 579 2.57 -11.05 28.85
N PRO A 580 3.58 -10.18 28.75
CA PRO A 580 4.06 -9.46 29.92
C PRO A 580 3.11 -8.35 30.37
N LYS A 581 3.24 -7.94 31.63
CA LYS A 581 2.55 -6.75 32.14
C LYS A 581 3.09 -5.51 31.41
N HIS A 582 2.22 -4.55 31.11
CA HIS A 582 2.56 -3.30 30.41
C HIS A 582 3.11 -3.48 28.97
N ARG A 583 2.83 -4.62 28.33
CA ARG A 583 3.26 -4.97 26.96
C ARG A 583 2.90 -3.94 25.89
N GLU A 584 1.87 -3.14 26.09
CA GLU A 584 1.43 -2.11 25.14
C GLU A 584 2.35 -0.87 25.10
N VAL A 585 3.25 -0.72 26.08
CA VAL A 585 4.26 0.36 26.14
C VAL A 585 5.69 -0.19 26.08
N LEU A 586 5.90 -1.45 25.69
CA LEU A 586 7.22 -2.09 25.76
C LEU A 586 8.28 -1.39 24.89
N GLY A 587 7.90 -0.87 23.72
CA GLY A 587 8.81 -0.06 22.89
C GLY A 587 9.31 1.18 23.63
N ALA A 588 8.42 1.90 24.32
CA ALA A 588 8.78 3.05 25.15
C ALA A 588 9.66 2.63 26.34
N TYR A 589 9.33 1.52 26.99
CA TYR A 589 10.10 0.95 28.09
C TYR A 589 11.54 0.62 27.69
N GLY A 590 11.71 -0.11 26.57
CA GLY A 590 13.03 -0.43 26.05
C GLY A 590 13.84 0.80 25.65
N ALA A 591 13.19 1.83 25.09
CA ALA A 591 13.83 3.11 24.81
C ALA A 591 14.32 3.83 26.08
N ALA A 592 13.52 3.82 27.15
CA ALA A 592 13.89 4.38 28.44
C ALA A 592 15.12 3.66 29.05
N ILE A 593 15.18 2.32 28.94
CA ILE A 593 16.34 1.53 29.37
C ILE A 593 17.58 1.88 28.52
N SER A 594 17.44 1.97 27.21
CA SER A 594 18.59 2.27 26.33
C SER A 594 19.19 3.65 26.61
N VAL A 595 18.38 4.67 26.93
CA VAL A 595 18.94 5.98 27.33
C VAL A 595 19.56 5.93 28.72
N GLN A 596 18.97 5.18 29.67
CA GLN A 596 19.58 4.96 30.97
C GLN A 596 20.99 4.34 30.83
N GLU A 597 21.12 3.27 30.04
CA GLU A 597 22.40 2.61 29.79
C GLU A 597 23.39 3.56 29.11
N LYS A 598 22.96 4.30 28.09
CA LYS A 598 23.81 5.28 27.40
C LYS A 598 24.32 6.37 28.36
N MET A 599 23.45 6.87 29.25
CA MET A 599 23.82 7.87 30.26
C MET A 599 24.76 7.30 31.33
N SER A 600 24.70 6.00 31.59
CA SER A 600 25.63 5.34 32.52
C SER A 600 27.03 5.09 31.94
N VAL A 601 27.16 4.95 30.61
CA VAL A 601 28.42 4.54 29.93
C VAL A 601 29.20 5.71 29.31
N GLY A 602 28.61 6.90 29.07
CA GLY A 602 29.29 7.99 28.32
C GLY A 602 29.13 9.45 28.79
N ILE A 603 30.28 10.09 29.09
CA ILE A 603 30.79 11.50 28.95
C ILE A 603 29.88 12.72 29.21
N LYS A 604 28.54 12.66 29.12
CA LYS A 604 27.64 13.79 29.43
C LYS A 604 26.92 13.55 30.75
N ASP A 605 27.37 14.22 31.82
CA ASP A 605 26.73 14.17 33.15
C ASP A 605 25.31 14.77 33.19
N LYS A 606 24.82 15.37 32.09
CA LYS A 606 23.52 16.05 32.01
C LYS A 606 22.81 15.80 30.67
N SER A 607 21.52 15.50 30.76
CA SER A 607 20.60 15.42 29.61
C SER A 607 20.52 16.74 28.84
N ILE A 608 20.35 16.64 27.52
CA ILE A 608 20.09 17.77 26.61
C ILE A 608 18.58 18.09 26.48
N PHE A 609 17.73 17.35 27.19
CA PHE A 609 16.29 17.58 27.25
C PHE A 609 15.98 18.97 27.81
N ARG A 610 15.04 19.68 27.17
CA ARG A 610 14.77 21.09 27.44
C ARG A 610 13.84 21.35 28.62
N GLY A 611 13.39 20.29 29.28
CA GLY A 611 12.40 20.33 30.37
C GLY A 611 10.95 20.37 29.88
N LEU A 612 10.03 19.94 30.74
CA LEU A 612 8.60 19.81 30.42
C LEU A 612 7.94 21.16 30.09
N TYR A 613 8.20 22.20 30.90
CA TYR A 613 7.52 23.49 30.77
C TYR A 613 7.73 24.16 29.40
N SER A 614 8.97 24.14 28.88
CA SER A 614 9.29 24.77 27.59
C SER A 614 8.56 24.09 26.43
N ILE A 615 8.46 22.76 26.46
CA ILE A 615 7.87 21.94 25.40
C ILE A 615 6.34 22.04 25.40
N ILE A 616 5.71 22.02 26.58
CA ILE A 616 4.25 22.11 26.72
C ILE A 616 3.72 23.44 26.17
N HIS A 617 4.47 24.53 26.35
CA HIS A 617 4.06 25.88 25.93
C HIS A 617 4.66 26.32 24.59
N ASP A 618 5.43 25.46 23.92
CA ASP A 618 6.02 25.77 22.62
C ASP A 618 4.92 25.89 21.56
N ARG A 619 5.01 26.93 20.72
CA ARG A 619 4.04 27.16 19.65
C ARG A 619 4.53 26.47 18.39
N MET A 620 3.69 25.59 17.85
CA MET A 620 3.97 24.85 16.62
C MET A 620 3.77 25.70 15.36
N ASP A 621 4.54 26.77 15.20
CA ASP A 621 4.54 27.53 13.95
C ASP A 621 5.45 26.85 12.93
N PHE A 622 4.88 26.48 11.77
CA PHE A 622 5.64 25.96 10.64
C PHE A 622 5.38 26.76 9.37
N LYS A 623 6.40 26.83 8.51
CA LYS A 623 6.28 27.36 7.15
C LYS A 623 6.33 26.23 6.15
N GLU A 624 5.38 26.19 5.23
CA GLU A 624 5.41 25.28 4.10
C GLU A 624 6.23 25.88 2.96
N LYS A 625 7.09 25.06 2.36
CA LYS A 625 7.89 25.47 1.20
C LYS A 625 8.12 24.29 0.28
N VAL A 626 8.01 24.52 -1.03
CA VAL A 626 8.46 23.54 -2.02
C VAL A 626 9.99 23.43 -1.96
N CYS A 627 10.49 22.20 -1.86
CA CYS A 627 11.91 21.88 -1.85
C CYS A 627 12.56 22.37 -3.15
N ARG A 628 13.53 23.27 -3.02
CA ARG A 628 14.39 23.75 -4.12
C ARG A 628 15.87 23.58 -3.79
N ALA A 629 16.17 22.67 -2.86
CA ALA A 629 17.53 22.50 -2.35
C ALA A 629 18.45 21.81 -3.36
N ASP A 630 17.89 21.24 -4.42
CA ASP A 630 18.62 20.76 -5.58
C ASP A 630 17.91 21.30 -6.83
N PRO A 631 18.53 22.22 -7.59
CA PRO A 631 17.95 22.78 -8.80
C PRO A 631 17.63 21.74 -9.88
N GLN A 632 18.27 20.57 -9.84
CA GLN A 632 18.06 19.45 -10.76
C GLN A 632 17.02 18.44 -10.22
N CYS A 633 16.46 18.67 -9.02
CA CYS A 633 15.47 17.78 -8.43
C CYS A 633 14.06 18.11 -8.91
N HIS A 634 13.44 17.18 -9.64
CA HIS A 634 12.12 17.33 -10.25
C HIS A 634 10.95 16.97 -9.32
N ASN A 635 11.22 16.45 -8.10
CA ASN A 635 10.17 15.95 -7.20
C ASN A 635 9.32 17.06 -6.55
N GLN A 636 9.71 18.33 -6.64
CA GLN A 636 8.98 19.50 -6.09
C GLN A 636 8.35 19.25 -4.69
N CYS A 637 9.06 18.55 -3.81
CA CYS A 637 8.45 18.05 -2.58
C CYS A 637 8.00 19.19 -1.67
N LYS A 638 6.79 19.11 -1.09
CA LYS A 638 6.39 20.00 -0.01
C LYS A 638 7.22 19.71 1.25
N LEU A 639 7.81 20.73 1.85
CA LEU A 639 8.54 20.67 3.11
C LEU A 639 7.83 21.52 4.15
N LYS A 640 7.76 21.03 5.39
CA LYS A 640 7.36 21.80 6.56
C LYS A 640 8.58 22.17 7.38
N ILE A 641 8.76 23.46 7.60
CA ILE A 641 9.91 24.00 8.32
C ILE A 641 9.39 24.53 9.65
N TYR A 642 9.66 23.82 10.73
CA TYR A 642 9.35 24.23 12.09
C TYR A 642 10.53 25.02 12.65
N ASN A 643 10.22 25.96 13.53
CA ASN A 643 11.20 26.73 14.27
C ASN A 643 10.95 26.53 15.77
N PHE A 644 11.77 25.72 16.42
CA PHE A 644 11.68 25.45 17.86
C PHE A 644 12.77 26.26 18.57
N ASP A 645 12.40 27.45 19.08
CA ASP A 645 13.31 28.39 19.75
C ASP A 645 14.63 28.65 19.00
N GLY A 646 14.50 29.07 17.74
CA GLY A 646 15.63 29.40 16.86
C GLY A 646 16.25 28.20 16.16
N ARG A 647 15.84 26.96 16.50
CA ARG A 647 16.29 25.74 15.81
C ARG A 647 15.33 25.35 14.72
N ARG A 648 15.86 25.32 13.51
CA ARG A 648 15.11 24.96 12.31
C ARG A 648 15.10 23.44 12.16
N SER A 649 13.90 22.86 12.21
CA SER A 649 13.68 21.45 11.91
C SER A 649 12.84 21.32 10.64
N VAL A 650 13.28 20.51 9.68
CA VAL A 650 12.67 20.43 8.35
C VAL A 650 12.11 19.03 8.14
N TRP A 651 10.83 18.97 7.78
CA TRP A 651 10.07 17.74 7.60
C TRP A 651 9.48 17.67 6.21
N GLY A 652 9.15 16.46 5.77
CA GLY A 652 8.70 16.19 4.41
C GLY A 652 9.87 16.01 3.44
N GLY A 653 9.53 15.89 2.16
CA GLY A 653 10.50 15.51 1.14
C GLY A 653 10.49 14.01 0.84
N GLU A 654 10.24 13.64 -0.41
CA GLU A 654 10.29 12.24 -0.87
C GLU A 654 11.71 11.65 -0.87
N CYS A 655 12.75 12.47 -0.73
CA CYS A 655 14.16 12.05 -0.83
C CYS A 655 14.83 11.80 0.53
N GLY A 656 14.07 11.90 1.63
CA GLY A 656 14.59 11.77 3.00
C GLY A 656 15.74 12.73 3.32
N ARG A 657 15.91 13.84 2.55
CA ARG A 657 17.06 14.77 2.68
C ARG A 657 17.12 15.41 4.06
N TYR A 658 15.96 15.61 4.68
CA TYR A 658 15.81 16.32 5.94
C TYR A 658 15.39 15.41 7.10
N GLU A 659 15.23 14.09 6.89
CA GLU A 659 14.79 13.15 7.95
C GLU A 659 15.91 12.80 8.96
N VAL A 660 17.14 13.31 8.78
CA VAL A 660 18.28 13.09 9.68
C VAL A 660 18.90 14.43 10.06
N THR A 661 18.41 15.02 11.15
CA THR A 661 18.92 16.30 11.68
C THR A 661 19.26 16.17 13.16
N THR A 662 20.32 15.44 13.53
CA THR A 662 20.99 15.69 14.84
C THR A 662 22.27 14.88 15.14
N SER A 663 22.60 13.79 14.44
CA SER A 663 23.85 13.06 14.73
C SER A 663 24.98 13.45 13.77
N GLU A 664 26.15 13.84 14.32
CA GLU A 664 27.44 14.03 13.64
C GLU A 664 28.00 12.71 13.04
N ARG A 665 27.17 11.94 12.32
CA ARG A 665 27.60 10.69 11.68
C ARG A 665 28.33 11.01 10.37
N LYS A 666 29.55 10.50 10.22
CA LYS A 666 30.30 10.58 8.97
C LYS A 666 29.55 9.79 7.89
N LYS A 667 28.99 10.49 6.90
CA LYS A 667 28.39 9.87 5.71
C LYS A 667 29.43 9.00 5.02
N LYS A 668 29.03 7.81 4.58
CA LYS A 668 29.85 6.95 3.72
C LYS A 668 29.65 7.32 2.25
N GLU A 669 30.55 6.88 1.39
CA GLU A 669 30.44 7.11 -0.06
C GLU A 669 29.16 6.46 -0.62
N ASN A 670 28.51 7.12 -1.58
CA ASN A 670 27.30 6.62 -2.22
C ASN A 670 27.66 5.93 -3.55
N TYR A 671 27.87 4.61 -3.53
CA TYR A 671 28.26 3.86 -4.72
C TYR A 671 27.17 3.77 -5.80
N PHE A 672 25.90 4.07 -5.48
CA PHE A 672 24.84 4.21 -6.49
C PHE A 672 25.03 5.47 -7.34
N GLU A 673 25.42 6.59 -6.71
CA GLU A 673 25.75 7.81 -7.45
C GLU A 673 27.00 7.58 -8.30
N LEU A 674 28.03 6.92 -7.74
CA LEU A 674 29.23 6.57 -8.50
C LEU A 674 28.92 5.73 -9.76
N ARG A 675 28.03 4.72 -9.66
CA ARG A 675 27.60 3.96 -10.85
C ARG A 675 26.91 4.87 -11.85
N LYS A 676 26.04 5.77 -11.39
CA LYS A 676 25.31 6.71 -12.23
C LYS A 676 26.27 7.66 -12.95
N GLU A 677 27.28 8.21 -12.27
CA GLU A 677 28.33 9.03 -12.87
C GLU A 677 29.08 8.27 -13.97
N ILE A 678 29.46 7.01 -13.72
CA ILE A 678 30.08 6.15 -14.74
C ILE A 678 29.14 5.96 -15.93
N TRP A 679 27.85 5.70 -15.69
CA TRP A 679 26.87 5.50 -16.76
C TRP A 679 26.62 6.76 -17.59
N GLU A 680 26.52 7.92 -16.95
CA GLU A 680 26.37 9.22 -17.62
C GLU A 680 27.59 9.56 -18.45
N HIS A 681 28.80 9.30 -17.94
CA HIS A 681 30.03 9.48 -18.70
C HIS A 681 30.07 8.62 -19.98
N HIS A 682 29.64 7.35 -19.90
CA HIS A 682 29.58 6.48 -21.08
C HIS A 682 28.46 6.84 -22.07
N LEU A 683 27.50 7.67 -21.66
CA LEU A 683 26.44 8.21 -22.53
C LEU A 683 26.72 9.61 -23.07
N GLU A 684 27.75 10.27 -22.52
CA GLU A 684 28.16 11.61 -22.89
C GLU A 684 28.38 11.69 -24.40
N ASN A 685 27.81 12.70 -25.04
CA ASN A 685 27.88 12.93 -26.49
C ASN A 685 27.21 11.86 -27.39
N ALA A 686 26.61 10.80 -26.84
CA ALA A 686 25.91 9.76 -27.59
C ALA A 686 24.37 9.88 -27.52
N CYS A 687 23.83 10.60 -26.53
CA CYS A 687 22.40 10.83 -26.38
C CYS A 687 22.07 12.25 -25.91
N VAL A 688 20.80 12.61 -26.01
CA VAL A 688 20.21 13.87 -25.54
C VAL A 688 19.11 13.53 -24.53
N GLU A 689 19.01 14.30 -23.45
CA GLU A 689 17.88 14.18 -22.52
C GLU A 689 16.67 14.99 -23.02
N PHE A 690 15.49 14.36 -22.98
CA PHE A 690 14.23 14.99 -23.32
C PHE A 690 13.82 16.02 -22.26
N LYS A 691 13.49 17.25 -22.70
CA LYS A 691 13.16 18.38 -21.83
C LYS A 691 11.71 18.89 -22.01
N GLY A 692 10.78 18.03 -22.40
CA GLY A 692 9.35 18.36 -22.52
C GLY A 692 8.90 18.93 -23.87
N VAL A 693 9.82 19.51 -24.64
CA VAL A 693 9.54 20.09 -25.97
C VAL A 693 9.83 19.06 -27.08
N PRO A 694 9.02 18.94 -28.15
CA PRO A 694 9.32 18.07 -29.27
C PRO A 694 10.71 18.32 -29.88
N ILE A 695 11.48 17.26 -30.09
CA ILE A 695 12.83 17.28 -30.67
C ILE A 695 12.86 16.25 -31.80
N LEU A 696 12.49 16.65 -33.01
CA LEU A 696 12.51 15.76 -34.19
C LEU A 696 13.92 15.59 -34.77
N GLU A 697 14.78 16.60 -34.58
CA GLU A 697 16.19 16.58 -34.97
C GLU A 697 17.06 17.17 -33.87
N ALA A 698 18.26 16.64 -33.69
CA ALA A 698 19.29 17.14 -32.78
C ALA A 698 20.66 17.04 -33.46
N ASP A 699 21.50 18.07 -33.34
CA ASP A 699 22.79 18.18 -34.05
C ASP A 699 22.69 17.97 -35.57
N GLY A 700 21.59 18.40 -36.19
CA GLY A 700 21.33 18.18 -37.63
C GLY A 700 21.03 16.73 -38.01
N ARG A 701 20.71 15.87 -37.03
CA ARG A 701 20.40 14.45 -37.22
C ARG A 701 19.00 14.09 -36.72
N PRO A 702 18.28 13.16 -37.36
CA PRO A 702 16.97 12.72 -36.88
C PRO A 702 17.05 12.04 -35.51
N THR A 703 16.03 12.24 -34.68
CA THR A 703 15.99 11.68 -33.32
C THR A 703 15.30 10.32 -33.24
N VAL A 704 15.74 9.52 -32.27
CA VAL A 704 15.10 8.25 -31.89
C VAL A 704 14.79 8.33 -30.40
N GLY A 705 13.52 8.41 -30.03
CA GLY A 705 13.09 8.45 -28.64
C GLY A 705 13.16 7.08 -27.98
N MET A 706 13.68 7.00 -26.75
CA MET A 706 13.76 5.77 -25.97
C MET A 706 13.46 6.05 -24.50
N GLN A 707 12.68 5.18 -23.87
CA GLN A 707 12.42 5.26 -22.44
C GLN A 707 13.68 4.98 -21.61
N ARG A 708 13.90 5.77 -20.55
CA ARG A 708 14.98 5.56 -19.58
C ARG A 708 14.68 4.37 -18.66
N SER A 709 13.42 4.00 -18.44
CA SER A 709 12.98 2.94 -17.51
C SER A 709 13.17 1.51 -18.04
N LEU A 710 12.95 0.51 -17.17
CA LEU A 710 13.06 -0.93 -17.45
C LEU A 710 14.40 -1.30 -18.12
N TYR A 711 14.35 -1.79 -19.37
CA TYR A 711 15.53 -2.17 -20.13
C TYR A 711 16.38 -0.95 -20.54
N GLY A 712 15.85 0.27 -20.46
CA GLY A 712 16.60 1.50 -20.72
C GLY A 712 17.77 1.68 -19.77
N LEU A 713 17.56 1.45 -18.47
CA LEU A 713 18.63 1.51 -17.46
C LEU A 713 19.73 0.46 -17.67
N HIS A 714 19.42 -0.62 -18.39
CA HIS A 714 20.37 -1.69 -18.70
C HIS A 714 21.06 -1.50 -20.06
N GLY A 715 20.32 -1.14 -21.11
CA GLY A 715 20.79 -1.15 -22.50
C GLY A 715 20.99 0.22 -23.15
N ALA A 716 20.76 1.34 -22.46
CA ALA A 716 20.88 2.67 -23.06
C ALA A 716 22.24 2.94 -23.71
N ILE A 717 23.34 2.46 -23.12
CA ILE A 717 24.69 2.67 -23.67
C ILE A 717 24.83 1.98 -25.03
N LEU A 718 24.45 0.70 -25.11
CA LEU A 718 24.40 -0.04 -26.38
C LEU A 718 23.63 0.75 -27.46
N TRP A 719 22.40 1.19 -27.15
CA TRP A 719 21.52 1.78 -28.15
C TRP A 719 21.88 3.23 -28.49
N ALA A 720 22.38 4.01 -27.53
CA ALA A 720 22.84 5.38 -27.78
C ALA A 720 23.96 5.37 -28.81
N HIS A 721 24.98 4.54 -28.59
CA HIS A 721 26.12 4.40 -29.51
C HIS A 721 25.74 3.72 -30.82
N PHE A 722 24.80 2.77 -30.81
CA PHE A 722 24.26 2.15 -32.02
C PHE A 722 23.59 3.19 -32.94
N PHE A 723 22.68 4.00 -32.40
CA PHE A 723 21.97 5.00 -33.18
C PHE A 723 22.89 6.16 -33.56
N ASP A 724 23.82 6.55 -32.69
CA ASP A 724 24.83 7.56 -32.99
C ASP A 724 25.67 7.16 -34.22
N TYR A 725 26.18 5.92 -34.24
CA TYR A 725 26.96 5.38 -35.36
C TYR A 725 26.16 5.34 -36.67
N LEU A 726 24.85 5.13 -36.59
CA LEU A 726 23.95 5.13 -37.77
C LEU A 726 23.60 6.54 -38.27
N GLY A 727 24.02 7.60 -37.57
CA GLY A 727 23.72 8.99 -37.93
C GLY A 727 22.39 9.50 -37.36
N PHE A 728 21.92 8.93 -36.25
CA PHE A 728 20.75 9.38 -35.50
C PHE A 728 21.17 9.91 -34.13
N ARG A 729 20.25 10.54 -33.41
CA ARG A 729 20.44 10.94 -32.01
C ARG A 729 19.41 10.27 -31.11
N LEU A 730 19.90 9.48 -30.15
CA LEU A 730 19.01 8.89 -29.14
C LEU A 730 18.55 9.99 -28.18
N VAL A 731 17.24 10.07 -27.97
CA VAL A 731 16.61 10.96 -26.98
C VAL A 731 16.07 10.11 -25.85
N LEU A 732 16.67 10.21 -24.66
CA LEU A 732 16.21 9.52 -23.46
C LEU A 732 15.22 10.39 -22.71
N THR A 733 14.16 9.79 -22.18
CA THR A 733 13.29 10.48 -21.20
C THR A 733 14.05 10.97 -19.97
N PRO A 734 13.57 12.03 -19.28
CA PRO A 734 14.16 12.50 -18.03
C PRO A 734 14.08 11.44 -16.92
N PRO A 735 14.76 11.64 -15.77
CA PRO A 735 14.60 10.77 -14.61
C PRO A 735 13.13 10.71 -14.19
N THR A 736 12.71 9.55 -13.66
CA THR A 736 11.32 9.35 -13.25
C THR A 736 10.91 10.35 -12.16
N ASN A 737 9.86 11.10 -12.43
CA ASN A 737 9.26 12.04 -11.49
C ASN A 737 7.79 11.67 -11.23
N GLN A 738 7.09 12.46 -10.41
CA GLN A 738 5.69 12.22 -10.08
C GLN A 738 4.79 12.24 -11.32
N GLN A 739 5.03 13.16 -12.26
CA GLN A 739 4.25 13.27 -13.49
C GLN A 739 4.37 12.01 -14.36
N VAL A 740 5.60 11.56 -14.63
CA VAL A 740 5.85 10.34 -15.41
C VAL A 740 5.20 9.13 -14.74
N SER A 741 5.34 9.01 -13.42
CA SER A 741 4.70 7.95 -12.62
C SER A 741 3.18 7.96 -12.76
N MET A 742 2.52 9.12 -12.61
CA MET A 742 1.07 9.27 -12.75
C MET A 742 0.60 8.93 -14.17
N LEU A 743 1.27 9.48 -15.19
CA LEU A 743 0.99 9.18 -16.60
C LEU A 743 1.05 7.69 -16.90
N GLY A 744 1.98 6.98 -16.26
CA GLY A 744 2.15 5.54 -16.39
C GLY A 744 1.02 4.75 -15.74
N ILE A 745 0.67 5.08 -14.49
CA ILE A 745 -0.43 4.42 -13.76
C ILE A 745 -1.76 4.58 -14.50
N GLU A 746 -2.06 5.78 -15.01
CA GLU A 746 -3.29 6.06 -15.76
C GLU A 746 -3.36 5.34 -17.11
N ALA A 747 -2.21 5.10 -17.74
CA ALA A 747 -2.15 4.46 -19.06
C ALA A 747 -2.26 2.93 -19.00
N MET A 748 -2.12 2.30 -17.84
CA MET A 748 -2.09 0.85 -17.75
C MET A 748 -3.43 0.22 -18.11
N ALA A 749 -3.40 -0.80 -18.98
CA ALA A 749 -4.58 -1.62 -19.30
C ALA A 749 -4.74 -2.84 -18.36
N ALA A 750 -3.73 -3.14 -17.53
CA ALA A 750 -3.74 -4.25 -16.59
C ALA A 750 -2.85 -3.95 -15.38
N GLU A 751 -3.13 -4.61 -14.25
CA GLU A 751 -2.33 -4.45 -13.04
C GLU A 751 -0.99 -5.21 -13.14
N THR A 752 0.12 -4.49 -12.97
CA THR A 752 1.49 -5.05 -13.02
C THR A 752 2.38 -4.47 -11.92
N CYS A 753 3.65 -4.88 -11.86
CA CYS A 753 4.63 -4.25 -10.98
C CYS A 753 4.90 -2.78 -11.37
N TYR A 754 5.23 -1.95 -10.38
CA TYR A 754 5.42 -0.52 -10.54
C TYR A 754 6.42 -0.09 -11.63
N PRO A 755 7.57 -0.76 -11.84
CA PRO A 755 8.49 -0.40 -12.92
C PRO A 755 7.88 -0.49 -14.32
N VAL A 756 6.93 -1.41 -14.52
CA VAL A 756 6.21 -1.57 -15.79
C VAL A 756 5.18 -0.45 -15.97
N LYS A 757 4.53 -0.01 -14.89
CA LYS A 757 3.64 1.17 -14.93
C LYS A 757 4.43 2.41 -15.31
N VAL A 758 5.58 2.64 -14.66
CA VAL A 758 6.47 3.76 -14.95
C VAL A 758 6.93 3.77 -16.41
N SER A 759 7.21 2.60 -17.01
CA SER A 759 7.53 2.49 -18.44
C SER A 759 6.46 3.09 -19.37
N HIS A 760 5.17 2.89 -19.08
CA HIS A 760 4.09 3.48 -19.87
C HIS A 760 4.11 5.00 -19.77
N GLY A 761 4.44 5.53 -18.59
CA GLY A 761 4.59 6.97 -18.36
C GLY A 761 5.71 7.57 -19.19
N HIS A 762 6.88 6.91 -19.21
CA HIS A 762 8.01 7.33 -20.03
C HIS A 762 7.69 7.33 -21.52
N VAL A 763 6.99 6.29 -22.02
CA VAL A 763 6.61 6.27 -23.44
C VAL A 763 5.57 7.34 -23.74
N LYS A 764 4.54 7.51 -22.90
CA LYS A 764 3.53 8.56 -23.04
C LYS A 764 4.16 9.96 -23.08
N GLU A 765 5.22 10.19 -22.29
CA GLU A 765 6.01 11.42 -22.31
C GLU A 765 6.68 11.70 -23.67
N LEU A 766 7.05 10.67 -24.43
CA LEU A 766 7.73 10.76 -25.74
C LEU A 766 6.81 10.71 -26.97
N LEU A 767 5.56 10.24 -26.84
CA LEU A 767 4.67 10.01 -27.98
C LEU A 767 4.52 11.26 -28.87
N GLY A 768 4.88 11.13 -30.15
CA GLY A 768 4.81 12.21 -31.14
C GLY A 768 5.87 13.31 -30.98
N LYS A 769 6.83 13.16 -30.04
CA LYS A 769 7.82 14.21 -29.71
C LYS A 769 9.21 13.95 -30.27
N THR A 770 9.46 12.78 -30.85
CA THR A 770 10.70 12.41 -31.53
C THR A 770 10.40 11.89 -32.94
N LYS A 771 11.39 11.92 -33.84
CA LYS A 771 11.17 11.48 -35.22
C LYS A 771 10.82 9.99 -35.31
N TYR A 772 11.52 9.16 -34.55
CA TYR A 772 11.19 7.76 -34.35
C TYR A 772 11.00 7.47 -32.87
N LEU A 773 10.26 6.41 -32.55
CA LEU A 773 10.12 5.87 -31.21
C LEU A 773 10.70 4.46 -31.18
N PHE A 774 11.65 4.19 -30.29
CA PHE A 774 12.31 2.89 -30.15
C PHE A 774 11.74 2.10 -28.96
N LEU A 775 11.01 1.03 -29.24
CA LEU A 775 10.40 0.11 -28.27
C LEU A 775 10.80 -1.34 -28.56
N PRO A 776 12.08 -1.71 -28.33
CA PRO A 776 12.54 -3.08 -28.57
C PRO A 776 11.90 -4.08 -27.62
N THR A 777 11.80 -5.33 -28.09
CA THR A 777 11.38 -6.48 -27.30
C THR A 777 12.60 -7.33 -26.99
N PHE A 778 13.11 -7.24 -25.76
CA PHE A 778 14.22 -8.08 -25.31
C PHE A 778 13.71 -9.43 -24.82
N ILE A 779 14.21 -10.51 -25.43
CA ILE A 779 13.81 -11.88 -25.07
C ILE A 779 14.80 -12.47 -24.06
N ASP A 780 16.09 -12.46 -24.41
CA ASP A 780 17.16 -13.03 -23.61
C ASP A 780 18.34 -12.06 -23.44
N MET A 781 19.24 -12.42 -22.52
CA MET A 781 20.47 -11.71 -22.22
C MET A 781 21.67 -12.67 -22.24
N PRO A 782 22.90 -12.16 -22.45
CA PRO A 782 24.10 -12.97 -22.39
C PRO A 782 24.23 -13.64 -21.01
N THR A 783 24.64 -14.90 -21.00
CA THR A 783 24.86 -15.70 -19.78
C THR A 783 26.31 -16.17 -19.71
N PRO A 784 26.87 -16.39 -18.51
CA PRO A 784 28.23 -16.91 -18.36
C PRO A 784 28.43 -18.27 -19.04
N GLU A 785 27.45 -19.18 -18.87
CA GLU A 785 27.46 -20.48 -19.54
C GLU A 785 26.38 -20.55 -20.64
N PRO A 786 26.66 -21.15 -21.81
CA PRO A 786 25.67 -21.32 -22.89
C PRO A 786 24.43 -22.13 -22.48
N SER A 787 24.57 -23.05 -21.52
CA SER A 787 23.50 -23.93 -21.04
C SER A 787 22.43 -23.23 -20.19
N GLU A 788 22.75 -22.05 -19.64
CA GLU A 788 21.81 -21.27 -18.84
C GLU A 788 20.68 -20.68 -19.68
N ARG A 789 19.51 -20.45 -19.08
CA ARG A 789 18.34 -19.97 -19.84
C ARG A 789 18.49 -18.50 -20.26
N GLY A 790 18.66 -17.59 -19.30
CA GLY A 790 18.99 -16.19 -19.58
C GLY A 790 17.83 -15.31 -20.08
N PHE A 791 16.57 -15.66 -19.82
CA PHE A 791 15.44 -14.85 -20.30
C PHE A 791 15.20 -13.61 -19.43
N TYR A 792 14.66 -12.54 -20.04
CA TYR A 792 14.05 -11.45 -19.28
C TYR A 792 12.73 -11.90 -18.62
N CYS A 793 12.20 -11.15 -17.66
CA CYS A 793 10.89 -11.50 -17.10
C CYS A 793 9.77 -11.28 -18.13
N PRO A 794 8.67 -12.03 -18.08
CA PRO A 794 7.60 -11.94 -19.08
C PRO A 794 7.06 -10.51 -19.26
N LEU A 795 6.92 -9.74 -18.18
CA LEU A 795 6.45 -8.35 -18.25
C LEU A 795 7.41 -7.40 -18.97
N VAL A 796 8.72 -7.66 -18.90
CA VAL A 796 9.72 -6.89 -19.67
C VAL A 796 9.71 -7.34 -21.13
N GLN A 797 9.59 -8.64 -21.39
CA GLN A 797 9.45 -9.16 -22.76
C GLN A 797 8.18 -8.61 -23.44
N SER A 798 7.04 -8.58 -22.74
CA SER A 798 5.77 -8.11 -23.29
C SER A 798 5.59 -6.59 -23.27
N ASN A 799 6.57 -5.83 -22.75
CA ASN A 799 6.38 -4.41 -22.46
C ASN A 799 6.01 -3.59 -23.69
N ALA A 800 6.67 -3.80 -24.83
CA ALA A 800 6.36 -3.10 -26.07
C ALA A 800 4.91 -3.36 -26.53
N TYR A 801 4.45 -4.61 -26.47
CA TYR A 801 3.08 -4.99 -26.84
C TYR A 801 2.04 -4.40 -25.89
N MET A 802 2.31 -4.43 -24.58
CA MET A 802 1.43 -3.81 -23.59
C MET A 802 1.28 -2.30 -23.83
N ILE A 803 2.39 -1.62 -24.10
CA ILE A 803 2.43 -0.19 -24.39
C ILE A 803 1.64 0.13 -25.66
N ARG A 804 1.81 -0.64 -26.73
CA ARG A 804 1.07 -0.47 -27.98
C ARG A 804 -0.43 -0.74 -27.83
N SER A 805 -0.80 -1.66 -26.94
CA SER A 805 -2.20 -1.90 -26.60
C SER A 805 -2.79 -0.76 -25.77
N ALA A 806 -2.00 -0.15 -24.91
CA ALA A 806 -2.43 0.88 -23.97
C ALA A 806 -2.44 2.30 -24.56
N LEU A 807 -1.55 2.59 -25.50
CA LEU A 807 -1.29 3.94 -26.00
C LEU A 807 -1.41 4.02 -27.54
N PRO A 808 -1.85 5.16 -28.09
CA PRO A 808 -1.98 5.36 -29.53
C PRO A 808 -0.61 5.59 -30.19
N VAL A 809 0.19 4.53 -30.29
CA VAL A 809 1.54 4.57 -30.89
C VAL A 809 1.43 4.65 -32.42
N ASP A 810 2.13 5.61 -33.03
CA ASP A 810 2.24 5.73 -34.49
C ASP A 810 3.19 4.66 -35.06
N GLU A 811 2.61 3.63 -35.67
CA GLU A 811 3.30 2.50 -36.30
C GLU A 811 4.26 2.92 -37.43
N SER A 812 4.01 4.06 -38.09
CA SER A 812 4.87 4.52 -39.19
C SER A 812 6.26 4.90 -38.70
N ASN A 813 6.35 5.46 -37.49
CA ASN A 813 7.58 5.96 -36.87
C ASN A 813 8.14 5.04 -35.75
N LEU A 814 7.46 3.93 -35.46
CA LEU A 814 7.86 2.95 -34.44
C LEU A 814 9.04 2.07 -34.90
N ILE A 815 10.02 1.83 -34.03
CA ILE A 815 11.12 0.88 -34.22
C ILE A 815 11.05 -0.13 -33.06
N ASP A 816 10.52 -1.33 -33.31
CA ASP A 816 10.22 -2.34 -32.29
C ASP A 816 10.82 -3.72 -32.58
N PRO A 817 12.15 -3.85 -32.72
CA PRO A 817 12.76 -5.12 -33.06
C PRO A 817 12.68 -6.13 -31.90
N LEU A 818 12.56 -7.41 -32.26
CA LEU A 818 12.85 -8.56 -31.40
C LEU A 818 14.37 -8.69 -31.23
N ILE A 819 14.84 -8.71 -29.99
CA ILE A 819 16.26 -8.75 -29.64
C ILE A 819 16.58 -10.02 -28.83
N TYR A 820 17.47 -10.84 -29.39
CA TYR A 820 18.04 -12.03 -28.75
C TYR A 820 19.53 -11.79 -28.49
N LEU A 821 19.87 -11.14 -27.37
CA LEU A 821 21.26 -10.77 -27.04
C LEU A 821 22.15 -11.99 -26.76
N LYS A 822 21.58 -13.17 -26.54
CA LYS A 822 22.35 -14.41 -26.35
C LYS A 822 22.90 -14.99 -27.66
N GLN A 823 22.34 -14.61 -28.80
CA GLN A 823 22.87 -15.02 -30.10
C GLN A 823 24.23 -14.38 -30.37
N ASP A 824 25.01 -14.98 -31.27
CA ASP A 824 26.25 -14.35 -31.71
C ASP A 824 25.95 -13.00 -32.40
N PRO A 825 26.85 -11.99 -32.27
CA PRO A 825 26.60 -10.64 -32.76
C PRO A 825 26.30 -10.55 -34.26
N ASP A 826 26.84 -11.45 -35.09
CA ASP A 826 26.66 -11.41 -36.53
C ASP A 826 25.26 -11.91 -36.93
N THR A 827 24.80 -13.00 -36.31
CA THR A 827 23.42 -13.48 -36.45
C THR A 827 22.41 -12.43 -35.95
N LEU A 828 22.67 -11.82 -34.79
CA LEU A 828 21.83 -10.74 -34.25
C LEU A 828 21.80 -9.53 -35.20
N ALA A 829 22.93 -9.15 -35.79
CA ALA A 829 22.99 -8.06 -36.75
C ALA A 829 22.16 -8.34 -38.02
N ILE A 830 22.16 -9.57 -38.52
CA ILE A 830 21.35 -9.97 -39.67
C ILE A 830 19.87 -9.81 -39.36
N GLN A 831 19.41 -10.39 -38.24
CA GLN A 831 18.01 -10.32 -37.79
C GLN A 831 17.57 -8.88 -37.53
N LEU A 832 18.41 -8.09 -36.85
CA LEU A 832 18.12 -6.69 -36.58
C LEU A 832 18.02 -5.89 -37.90
N SER A 833 18.93 -6.17 -38.85
CA SER A 833 18.91 -5.52 -40.15
C SER A 833 17.64 -5.82 -40.95
N GLU A 834 17.14 -7.05 -40.89
CA GLU A 834 15.88 -7.43 -41.55
C GLU A 834 14.68 -6.65 -41.00
N GLN A 835 14.67 -6.37 -39.70
CA GLN A 835 13.60 -5.67 -39.01
C GLN A 835 13.63 -4.13 -39.22
N ILE A 836 14.80 -3.48 -39.15
CA ILE A 836 14.85 -2.00 -39.06
C ILE A 836 15.38 -1.27 -40.30
N ARG A 837 16.11 -1.95 -41.21
CA ARG A 837 16.89 -1.26 -42.27
C ARG A 837 16.04 -0.43 -43.23
N LYS A 838 14.82 -0.90 -43.55
CA LYS A 838 13.91 -0.22 -44.49
C LYS A 838 13.41 1.10 -43.90
N LYS A 839 13.06 1.08 -42.61
CA LYS A 839 12.52 2.25 -41.89
C LYS A 839 13.61 3.31 -41.69
N LEU A 840 14.81 2.89 -41.29
CA LEU A 840 15.95 3.78 -41.06
C LEU A 840 16.73 4.18 -42.31
N LYS A 841 16.48 3.53 -43.45
CA LYS A 841 17.20 3.74 -44.73
C LYS A 841 18.73 3.56 -44.61
N VAL A 842 19.17 2.53 -43.90
CA VAL A 842 20.59 2.19 -43.69
C VAL A 842 20.95 0.83 -44.28
N THR A 843 22.24 0.59 -44.54
CA THR A 843 22.71 -0.67 -45.15
C THR A 843 22.91 -1.78 -44.10
N LYS A 844 22.83 -3.06 -44.52
CA LYS A 844 23.12 -4.22 -43.66
C LYS A 844 24.51 -4.11 -43.00
N LYS A 845 25.52 -3.71 -43.78
CA LYS A 845 26.90 -3.51 -43.33
C LYS A 845 26.99 -2.45 -42.22
N LYS A 846 26.32 -1.30 -42.39
CA LYS A 846 26.31 -0.25 -41.36
C LYS A 846 25.64 -0.70 -40.06
N ILE A 847 24.53 -1.45 -40.14
CA ILE A 847 23.87 -2.00 -38.94
C ILE A 847 24.77 -2.97 -38.20
N ASN A 848 25.45 -3.89 -38.91
CA ASN A 848 26.39 -4.82 -38.27
C ASN A 848 27.53 -4.07 -37.58
N GLN A 849 28.15 -3.08 -38.25
CA GLN A 849 29.20 -2.25 -37.65
C GLN A 849 28.70 -1.46 -36.44
N ALA A 850 27.50 -0.86 -36.52
CA ALA A 850 26.89 -0.13 -35.41
C ALA A 850 26.60 -1.05 -34.21
N LEU A 851 26.12 -2.28 -34.44
CA LEU A 851 25.84 -3.23 -33.38
C LEU A 851 27.12 -3.67 -32.66
N HIS A 852 28.16 -4.04 -33.42
CA HIS A 852 29.47 -4.38 -32.84
C HIS A 852 30.06 -3.22 -32.04
N TYR A 853 29.97 -1.99 -32.56
CA TYR A 853 30.40 -0.79 -31.86
C TYR A 853 29.63 -0.57 -30.56
N GLY A 854 28.29 -0.60 -30.61
CA GLY A 854 27.46 -0.45 -29.42
C GLY A 854 27.71 -1.54 -28.36
N LEU A 855 27.88 -2.81 -28.78
CA LEU A 855 28.23 -3.91 -27.87
C LEU A 855 29.62 -3.75 -27.25
N GLN A 856 30.56 -3.15 -27.97
CA GLN A 856 31.87 -2.78 -27.42
C GLN A 856 31.74 -1.69 -26.36
N GLN A 857 30.95 -0.65 -26.59
CA GLN A 857 30.72 0.41 -25.60
C GLN A 857 30.03 -0.12 -24.34
N GLN A 858 29.00 -0.97 -24.50
CA GLN A 858 28.36 -1.64 -23.36
C GLN A 858 29.36 -2.46 -22.54
N ARG A 859 30.25 -3.23 -23.19
CA ARG A 859 31.31 -3.99 -22.50
C ARG A 859 32.32 -3.08 -21.79
N SER A 860 32.66 -1.95 -22.40
CA SER A 860 33.53 -0.94 -21.80
C SER A 860 32.94 -0.40 -20.50
N PHE A 861 31.65 -0.05 -20.52
CA PHE A 861 30.91 0.39 -19.32
C PHE A 861 30.92 -0.67 -18.22
N VAL A 862 30.55 -1.92 -18.53
CA VAL A 862 30.55 -3.02 -17.54
C VAL A 862 31.94 -3.21 -16.94
N LYS A 863 32.99 -3.15 -17.77
CA LYS A 863 34.38 -3.25 -17.29
C LYS A 863 34.76 -2.09 -16.37
N SER A 864 34.37 -0.85 -16.69
CA SER A 864 34.60 0.31 -15.80
C SER A 864 33.96 0.13 -14.43
N VAL A 865 32.71 -0.36 -14.39
CA VAL A 865 32.01 -0.62 -13.12
C VAL A 865 32.69 -1.73 -12.32
N TYR A 866 33.09 -2.84 -12.95
CA TYR A 866 33.82 -3.92 -12.28
C TYR A 866 35.19 -3.48 -11.77
N SER A 867 35.98 -2.74 -12.56
CA SER A 867 37.27 -2.22 -12.13
C SER A 867 37.12 -1.36 -10.88
N ARG A 868 36.14 -0.45 -10.87
CA ARG A 868 35.88 0.38 -9.70
C ARG A 868 35.39 -0.44 -8.50
N GLY A 869 34.63 -1.49 -8.74
CA GLY A 869 34.14 -2.40 -7.71
C GLY A 869 35.26 -3.17 -7.03
N MET A 870 36.22 -3.67 -7.81
CA MET A 870 37.42 -4.32 -7.28
C MET A 870 38.24 -3.36 -6.41
N GLU A 871 38.48 -2.12 -6.86
CA GLU A 871 39.19 -1.10 -6.06
C GLU A 871 38.50 -0.84 -4.71
N ILE A 872 37.16 -0.76 -4.69
CA ILE A 872 36.38 -0.56 -3.46
C ILE A 872 36.52 -1.77 -2.52
N ILE A 873 36.46 -2.98 -3.08
CA ILE A 873 36.55 -4.23 -2.30
C ILE A 873 37.96 -4.43 -1.73
N GLU A 874 39.00 -4.16 -2.52
CA GLU A 874 40.41 -4.32 -2.11
C GLU A 874 40.83 -3.32 -1.01
N THR A 875 40.16 -2.16 -0.95
CA THR A 875 40.41 -1.12 0.05
C THR A 875 39.48 -1.20 1.26
N LEU A 876 38.58 -2.20 1.31
CA LEU A 876 37.66 -2.40 2.41
C LEU A 876 38.38 -3.00 3.62
N ASP A 877 38.20 -2.38 4.79
CA ASP A 877 38.63 -2.94 6.06
C ASP A 877 37.89 -4.26 6.34
N PRO A 878 38.58 -5.39 6.60
CA PRO A 878 37.94 -6.68 6.92
C PRO A 878 36.96 -6.63 8.09
N GLU A 879 37.15 -5.70 9.03
CA GLU A 879 36.29 -5.52 10.21
C GLU A 879 35.12 -4.55 9.94
N GLU A 880 35.11 -3.88 8.78
CA GLU A 880 34.01 -3.02 8.36
C GLU A 880 32.94 -3.82 7.59
N PRO A 881 31.67 -3.74 7.97
CA PRO A 881 30.60 -4.42 7.24
C PRO A 881 30.32 -3.77 5.89
N LEU A 882 30.15 -4.61 4.86
CA LEU A 882 29.71 -4.20 3.52
C LEU A 882 28.32 -4.75 3.22
N ILE A 883 27.37 -3.88 2.91
CA ILE A 883 26.08 -4.31 2.36
C ILE A 883 26.19 -4.42 0.84
N VAL A 884 25.90 -5.59 0.29
CA VAL A 884 25.77 -5.78 -1.16
C VAL A 884 24.31 -5.72 -1.53
N VAL A 885 23.96 -4.74 -2.36
CA VAL A 885 22.58 -4.50 -2.78
C VAL A 885 22.31 -5.20 -4.11
N THR A 886 21.47 -6.23 -4.05
CA THR A 886 21.00 -6.99 -5.23
C THR A 886 19.61 -6.55 -5.63
N GLY A 887 19.29 -6.65 -6.91
CA GLY A 887 17.99 -6.27 -7.43
C GLY A 887 18.05 -6.14 -8.94
N ARG A 888 16.92 -5.85 -9.58
CA ARG A 888 16.91 -5.64 -11.03
C ARG A 888 17.45 -4.23 -11.34
N PRO A 889 18.19 -4.01 -12.44
CA PRO A 889 18.76 -2.69 -12.75
C PRO A 889 17.73 -1.57 -12.73
N TYR A 890 16.51 -1.84 -13.20
CA TYR A 890 15.42 -0.87 -13.18
C TYR A 890 14.83 -0.56 -11.80
N ASN A 891 15.10 -1.41 -10.81
CA ASN A 891 14.81 -1.09 -9.42
C ASN A 891 16.02 -0.35 -8.82
N LEU A 892 17.24 -0.85 -9.05
CA LEU A 892 18.44 -0.33 -8.40
C LEU A 892 18.81 1.10 -8.83
N TYR A 893 18.57 1.48 -10.08
CA TYR A 893 19.09 2.72 -10.67
C TYR A 893 18.02 3.75 -11.04
N ASP A 894 16.78 3.53 -10.61
CA ASP A 894 15.73 4.53 -10.67
C ASP A 894 15.46 5.06 -9.25
N ASP A 895 15.88 6.30 -9.01
CA ASP A 895 15.79 6.98 -7.71
C ASP A 895 14.38 7.09 -7.16
N ARG A 896 13.36 7.12 -8.03
CA ARG A 896 11.96 7.14 -7.58
C ARG A 896 11.52 5.74 -7.16
N LEU A 897 11.88 4.70 -7.92
CA LEU A 897 11.49 3.31 -7.62
C LEU A 897 12.21 2.76 -6.40
N ASN A 898 13.47 3.16 -6.14
CA ASN A 898 14.23 2.72 -4.96
C ASN A 898 14.18 3.69 -3.78
N LEU A 899 13.45 4.81 -3.89
CA LEU A 899 13.36 5.84 -2.86
C LEU A 899 14.74 6.39 -2.42
N ARG A 900 15.67 6.51 -3.38
CA ARG A 900 17.08 6.91 -3.21
C ARG A 900 17.84 6.06 -2.20
N LEU A 901 17.67 4.74 -2.28
CA LEU A 901 18.24 3.75 -1.37
C LEU A 901 19.75 3.97 -1.08
N GLY A 902 20.57 4.19 -2.12
CA GLY A 902 22.01 4.41 -1.97
C GLY A 902 22.34 5.65 -1.12
N GLN A 903 21.62 6.75 -1.36
CA GLN A 903 21.76 7.98 -0.57
C GLN A 903 21.37 7.75 0.90
N ASN A 904 20.33 6.97 1.14
CA ASN A 904 19.84 6.70 2.50
C ASN A 904 20.81 5.79 3.28
N LEU A 905 21.36 4.75 2.65
CA LEU A 905 22.41 3.90 3.24
C LEU A 905 23.67 4.71 3.59
N SER A 906 24.10 5.59 2.68
CA SER A 906 25.22 6.52 2.92
C SER A 906 24.97 7.43 4.14
N LYS A 907 23.76 7.99 4.27
CA LYS A 907 23.37 8.86 5.40
C LYS A 907 23.42 8.15 6.76
N ILE A 908 23.04 6.88 6.82
CA ILE A 908 23.09 6.09 8.07
C ILE A 908 24.47 5.49 8.36
N GLY A 909 25.48 5.84 7.55
CA GLY A 909 26.87 5.46 7.77
C GLY A 909 27.22 4.06 7.29
N VAL A 910 26.47 3.51 6.33
CA VAL A 910 26.66 2.15 5.81
C VAL A 910 27.32 2.19 4.43
N LYS A 911 28.36 1.37 4.22
CA LYS A 911 28.92 1.11 2.88
C LYS A 911 28.00 0.13 2.15
N ALA A 912 27.41 0.59 1.04
CA ALA A 912 26.44 -0.19 0.27
C ALA A 912 26.82 -0.25 -1.21
N LEU A 913 27.24 -1.43 -1.68
CA LEU A 913 27.73 -1.66 -3.03
C LEU A 913 26.65 -2.34 -3.90
N PRO A 914 26.21 -1.73 -5.01
CA PRO A 914 25.30 -2.38 -5.95
C PRO A 914 25.91 -3.65 -6.58
N MET A 915 25.09 -4.66 -6.87
CA MET A 915 25.56 -5.96 -7.39
C MET A 915 26.38 -5.86 -8.68
N ASP A 916 26.17 -4.82 -9.49
CA ASP A 916 26.86 -4.57 -10.76
C ASP A 916 28.35 -4.30 -10.61
N PHE A 917 28.82 -3.94 -9.41
CA PHE A 917 30.24 -3.77 -9.11
C PHE A 917 30.95 -5.10 -8.85
N ILE A 918 30.21 -6.20 -8.67
CA ILE A 918 30.75 -7.50 -8.31
C ILE A 918 30.69 -8.42 -9.53
N ASP A 919 31.86 -8.77 -10.06
CA ASP A 919 31.95 -9.80 -11.08
C ASP A 919 31.61 -11.17 -10.47
N THR A 920 30.52 -11.75 -10.96
CA THR A 920 30.00 -13.04 -10.50
C THR A 920 29.97 -14.08 -11.62
N THR A 921 30.59 -13.80 -12.76
CA THR A 921 30.58 -14.68 -13.95
C THR A 921 31.16 -16.07 -13.63
N SER A 922 32.15 -16.16 -12.75
CA SER A 922 32.78 -17.40 -12.31
C SER A 922 31.98 -18.19 -11.26
N VAL A 923 30.97 -17.60 -10.62
CA VAL A 923 30.24 -18.22 -9.50
C VAL A 923 29.20 -19.21 -10.02
N SER A 924 29.37 -20.51 -9.77
CA SER A 924 28.48 -21.54 -10.32
C SER A 924 27.01 -21.45 -9.85
N LEU A 925 26.07 -21.64 -10.77
CA LEU A 925 24.64 -21.74 -10.50
C LEU A 925 24.06 -23.16 -10.72
N LYS A 926 24.90 -24.21 -10.69
CA LYS A 926 24.47 -25.60 -10.94
C LYS A 926 23.38 -26.11 -9.99
N ASP A 927 23.29 -25.57 -8.78
CA ASP A 927 22.25 -25.93 -7.79
C ASP A 927 20.85 -25.42 -8.20
N PHE A 928 20.78 -24.48 -9.15
CA PHE A 928 19.54 -23.91 -9.68
C PHE A 928 19.51 -24.02 -11.22
N PRO A 929 19.60 -25.25 -11.79
CA PRO A 929 19.79 -25.45 -13.23
C PRO A 929 18.60 -24.98 -14.06
N SER A 930 17.43 -24.84 -13.43
CA SER A 930 16.19 -24.38 -14.05
C SER A 930 15.91 -22.88 -13.82
N MET A 931 16.88 -22.11 -13.29
CA MET A 931 16.69 -20.67 -13.13
C MET A 931 16.45 -20.02 -14.49
N TYR A 932 15.21 -19.61 -14.72
CA TYR A 932 14.74 -19.18 -16.03
C TYR A 932 15.23 -17.77 -16.39
N TRP A 933 15.28 -16.88 -15.38
CA TRP A 933 15.54 -15.46 -15.59
C TRP A 933 17.02 -15.12 -15.45
N GLY A 934 17.60 -14.45 -16.45
CA GLY A 934 19.02 -14.05 -16.46
C GLY A 934 19.40 -13.13 -15.30
N LEU A 935 18.61 -12.06 -15.07
CA LEU A 935 18.81 -11.19 -13.90
C LEU A 935 18.60 -11.93 -12.57
N GLY A 936 17.70 -12.93 -12.54
CA GLY A 936 17.52 -13.77 -11.35
C GLY A 936 18.74 -14.63 -11.06
N ALA A 937 19.35 -15.22 -12.10
CA ALA A 937 20.60 -15.94 -11.99
C ALA A 937 21.73 -15.04 -11.44
N GLN A 938 21.86 -13.80 -11.96
CA GLN A 938 22.84 -12.84 -11.46
C GLN A 938 22.62 -12.52 -9.97
N ILE A 939 21.38 -12.22 -9.56
CA ILE A 939 21.02 -11.97 -8.15
C ILE A 939 21.46 -13.14 -7.25
N LEU A 940 21.20 -14.40 -7.66
CA LEU A 940 21.56 -15.57 -6.87
C LEU A 940 23.07 -15.84 -6.85
N ARG A 941 23.80 -15.56 -7.93
CA ARG A 941 25.27 -15.63 -7.91
C ARG A 941 25.87 -14.58 -6.97
N THR A 942 25.34 -13.36 -6.99
CA THR A 942 25.77 -12.33 -6.04
C THR A 942 25.44 -12.74 -4.61
N ALA A 943 24.28 -13.33 -4.34
CA ALA A 943 23.95 -13.86 -3.01
C ALA A 943 24.93 -14.94 -2.54
N LYS A 944 25.35 -15.85 -3.43
CA LYS A 944 26.40 -16.84 -3.13
C LYS A 944 27.72 -16.16 -2.79
N ARG A 945 28.13 -15.17 -3.58
CA ARG A 945 29.35 -14.39 -3.34
C ARG A 945 29.29 -13.66 -2.00
N VAL A 946 28.16 -13.06 -1.64
CA VAL A 946 27.94 -12.43 -0.33
C VAL A 946 28.08 -13.44 0.81
N LYS A 947 27.57 -14.67 0.64
CA LYS A 947 27.67 -15.71 1.67
C LYS A 947 29.12 -16.06 2.01
N GLU A 948 30.03 -16.03 1.04
CA GLU A 948 31.44 -16.42 1.18
C GLU A 948 32.24 -15.54 2.16
N PHE A 949 31.93 -14.25 2.29
CA PHE A 949 32.72 -13.30 3.09
C PHE A 949 32.02 -12.93 4.40
N PRO A 950 32.59 -13.21 5.59
CA PRO A 950 31.93 -12.96 6.88
C PRO A 950 31.36 -11.54 7.07
N ASN A 951 32.08 -10.52 6.62
CA ASN A 951 31.71 -9.11 6.74
C ASN A 951 30.76 -8.59 5.64
N TYR A 952 30.32 -9.44 4.71
CA TYR A 952 29.39 -9.05 3.64
C TYR A 952 27.95 -9.42 3.97
N PHE A 953 27.02 -8.50 3.83
CA PHE A 953 25.61 -8.70 4.15
C PHE A 953 24.73 -8.41 2.93
N GLY A 954 23.64 -9.16 2.77
CA GLY A 954 22.77 -9.06 1.61
C GLY A 954 21.61 -8.09 1.83
N LEU A 955 21.39 -7.16 0.91
CA LEU A 955 20.13 -6.42 0.80
C LEU A 955 19.53 -6.68 -0.59
N HIS A 956 18.35 -7.28 -0.66
CA HIS A 956 17.67 -7.56 -1.93
C HIS A 956 16.49 -6.60 -2.13
N LEU A 957 16.54 -5.81 -3.21
CA LEU A 957 15.49 -4.86 -3.60
C LEU A 957 14.57 -5.47 -4.67
N THR A 958 13.28 -5.54 -4.36
CA THR A 958 12.23 -5.97 -5.29
C THR A 958 11.00 -5.03 -5.26
N ASN A 959 10.01 -5.31 -6.11
CA ASN A 959 8.76 -4.57 -6.17
C ASN A 959 7.54 -5.46 -5.94
N PHE A 960 6.53 -4.92 -5.29
CA PHE A 960 5.23 -5.56 -5.17
C PHE A 960 4.64 -5.86 -6.56
N GLY A 961 3.99 -7.01 -6.68
CA GLY A 961 3.50 -7.51 -7.97
C GLY A 961 4.58 -8.09 -8.89
N CYS A 962 5.84 -8.19 -8.46
CA CYS A 962 6.88 -8.86 -9.23
C CYS A 962 6.75 -10.39 -9.13
N GLY A 963 6.06 -10.99 -10.11
CA GLY A 963 5.88 -12.45 -10.16
C GLY A 963 7.20 -13.22 -10.17
N ALA A 964 8.18 -12.80 -10.98
CA ALA A 964 9.48 -13.50 -11.06
C ALA A 964 10.26 -13.47 -9.73
N ASP A 965 10.28 -12.33 -9.04
CA ASP A 965 11.04 -12.19 -7.79
C ASP A 965 10.39 -12.97 -6.65
N SER A 966 9.06 -13.16 -6.66
CA SER A 966 8.39 -14.03 -5.67
C SER A 966 8.96 -15.46 -5.62
N PHE A 967 9.46 -15.98 -6.76
CA PHE A 967 10.19 -17.24 -6.82
C PHE A 967 11.65 -17.08 -6.39
N ILE A 968 12.33 -16.02 -6.85
CA ILE A 968 13.76 -15.78 -6.58
C ILE A 968 14.02 -15.57 -5.09
N GLU A 969 13.12 -14.89 -4.37
CA GLU A 969 13.24 -14.65 -2.93
C GLU A 969 13.42 -15.95 -2.15
N HIS A 970 12.71 -17.03 -2.50
CA HIS A 970 12.86 -18.32 -1.83
C HIS A 970 14.28 -18.89 -1.99
N PHE A 971 14.86 -18.79 -3.18
CA PHE A 971 16.24 -19.22 -3.43
C PHE A 971 17.25 -18.29 -2.77
N TYR A 972 17.00 -16.98 -2.76
CA TYR A 972 17.85 -16.01 -2.08
C TYR A 972 17.94 -16.31 -0.57
N LYS A 973 16.79 -16.52 0.08
CA LYS A 973 16.69 -16.90 1.50
C LYS A 973 17.43 -18.22 1.77
N TYR A 974 17.26 -19.21 0.89
CA TYR A 974 17.95 -20.50 0.99
C TYR A 974 19.48 -20.35 0.91
N ILE A 975 19.98 -19.50 0.00
CA ILE A 975 21.41 -19.21 -0.12
C ILE A 975 21.90 -18.53 1.16
N MET A 976 21.26 -17.46 1.62
CA MET A 976 21.73 -16.70 2.78
C MET A 976 21.71 -17.53 4.08
N GLY A 977 20.73 -18.42 4.25
CA GLY A 977 20.62 -19.27 5.44
C GLY A 977 20.51 -18.43 6.72
N ASN A 978 21.40 -18.67 7.68
CA ASN A 978 21.44 -17.94 8.96
C ASN A 978 22.19 -16.61 8.90
N LYS A 979 22.81 -16.29 7.76
CA LYS A 979 23.54 -15.02 7.61
C LYS A 979 22.53 -13.88 7.52
N PRO A 980 22.68 -12.76 8.26
CA PRO A 980 21.72 -11.67 8.18
C PRO A 980 21.58 -11.11 6.75
N TYR A 981 20.33 -10.92 6.34
CA TYR A 981 19.96 -10.26 5.08
C TYR A 981 18.66 -9.48 5.24
N LEU A 982 18.45 -8.50 4.37
CA LEU A 982 17.21 -7.74 4.28
C LEU A 982 16.62 -7.89 2.88
N ILE A 983 15.33 -8.24 2.78
CA ILE A 983 14.57 -8.11 1.54
C ILE A 983 13.68 -6.88 1.66
N LEU A 984 13.89 -5.90 0.79
CA LEU A 984 13.12 -4.68 0.72
C LEU A 984 12.21 -4.73 -0.51
N GLU A 985 10.90 -4.74 -0.27
CA GLU A 985 9.87 -4.70 -1.31
C GLU A 985 9.24 -3.31 -1.36
N LEU A 986 9.30 -2.65 -2.51
CA LEU A 986 8.73 -1.32 -2.74
C LEU A 986 7.56 -1.37 -3.73
N ASP A 987 6.78 -0.29 -3.82
CA ASP A 987 5.69 -0.15 -4.80
C ASP A 987 5.52 1.36 -5.11
N GLU A 988 4.32 1.80 -5.48
CA GLU A 988 3.94 3.19 -5.79
C GLU A 988 4.11 4.22 -4.64
N HIS A 989 4.69 3.84 -3.50
CA HIS A 989 4.84 4.70 -2.32
C HIS A 989 5.81 5.86 -2.59
N SER A 990 5.52 7.02 -1.98
CA SER A 990 6.39 8.20 -2.00
C SER A 990 7.15 8.42 -0.67
N ALA A 991 6.86 7.61 0.36
CA ALA A 991 7.34 7.83 1.72
C ALA A 991 8.57 6.95 2.06
N VAL A 992 9.60 7.58 2.63
CA VAL A 992 10.90 6.96 2.94
C VAL A 992 10.97 6.40 4.37
N ALA A 993 10.17 6.91 5.31
CA ALA A 993 10.26 6.59 6.74
C ALA A 993 10.18 5.08 7.08
N GLY A 994 9.28 4.34 6.42
CA GLY A 994 9.16 2.89 6.60
C GLY A 994 10.40 2.12 6.13
N VAL A 995 11.01 2.58 5.02
CA VAL A 995 12.27 2.03 4.52
C VAL A 995 13.41 2.34 5.49
N MET A 996 13.52 3.58 5.97
CA MET A 996 14.58 3.99 6.90
C MET A 996 14.61 3.15 8.16
N THR A 997 13.44 2.87 8.74
CA THR A 997 13.35 2.04 9.94
C THR A 997 13.88 0.63 9.69
N ARG A 998 13.59 0.02 8.54
CA ARG A 998 14.16 -1.28 8.14
C ARG A 998 15.67 -1.22 7.92
N LEU A 999 16.18 -0.15 7.30
CA LEU A 999 17.62 0.01 7.06
C LEU A 999 18.41 0.20 8.36
N GLU A 1000 17.88 1.00 9.30
CA GLU A 1000 18.49 1.20 10.62
C GLU A 1000 18.46 -0.07 11.47
N ALA A 1001 17.33 -0.77 11.51
CA ALA A 1001 17.22 -2.07 12.18
C ALA A 1001 18.20 -3.09 11.58
N PHE A 1002 18.32 -3.16 10.25
CA PHE A 1002 19.24 -4.07 9.59
C PHE A 1002 20.71 -3.73 9.89
N LYS A 1003 21.06 -2.44 9.92
CA LYS A 1003 22.38 -2.00 10.36
C LYS A 1003 22.68 -2.49 11.79
N ASN A 1004 21.74 -2.34 12.73
CA ASN A 1004 21.96 -2.77 14.11
C ASN A 1004 22.11 -4.30 14.21
N VAL A 1005 21.35 -5.08 13.43
CA VAL A 1005 21.52 -6.53 13.33
C VAL A 1005 22.91 -6.89 12.80
N ILE A 1006 23.40 -6.17 11.79
CA ILE A 1006 24.75 -6.35 11.24
C ILE A 1006 25.81 -6.08 12.32
N ASP A 1007 25.73 -4.93 12.99
CA ASP A 1007 26.69 -4.53 14.03
C ASP A 1007 26.75 -5.60 15.15
N ASN A 1008 25.59 -6.08 15.61
CA ASN A 1008 25.51 -7.14 16.62
C ASN A 1008 26.09 -8.48 16.13
N SER A 1009 25.84 -8.83 14.86
CA SER A 1009 26.36 -10.05 14.26
C SER A 1009 27.88 -10.02 14.10
N MET A 1010 28.46 -8.85 13.82
CA MET A 1010 29.91 -8.67 13.72
C MET A 1010 30.58 -8.84 15.10
N THR A 1011 30.07 -8.17 16.15
CA THR A 1011 30.61 -8.32 17.52
C THR A 1011 30.62 -9.77 18.01
N LYS A 1012 29.61 -10.57 17.63
CA LYS A 1012 29.56 -12.00 17.98
C LYS A 1012 30.61 -12.85 17.26
N ALA A 1013 30.94 -12.50 16.01
CA ALA A 1013 31.99 -13.19 15.27
C ALA A 1013 33.36 -12.98 15.94
N ASP A 1014 33.60 -11.79 16.47
CA ASP A 1014 34.84 -11.45 17.20
C ASP A 1014 34.92 -12.17 18.54
N ALA A 1015 33.85 -12.19 19.33
CA ALA A 1015 33.82 -12.90 20.62
C ALA A 1015 34.07 -14.42 20.47
N ARG A 1016 33.72 -15.03 19.34
CA ARG A 1016 34.02 -16.45 19.04
C ARG A 1016 35.45 -16.69 18.56
N ARG A 1017 36.15 -15.67 18.06
CA ARG A 1017 37.57 -15.77 17.69
C ARG A 1017 38.48 -15.79 18.94
N ASP A 1018 38.03 -15.17 20.03
CA ASP A 1018 38.78 -15.05 21.29
C ASP A 1018 38.51 -16.18 22.31
N GLU A 1019 37.60 -17.12 22.04
CA GLU A 1019 37.47 -18.33 22.86
C GLU A 1019 38.58 -19.34 22.51
N PRO A 1020 39.46 -19.73 23.46
CA PRO A 1020 40.42 -20.80 23.19
C PRO A 1020 39.63 -22.09 22.94
N LEU A 1021 39.85 -22.68 21.76
CA LEU A 1021 39.37 -24.02 21.38
C LEU A 1021 39.67 -25.01 22.50
N LYS A 1022 38.74 -25.20 23.43
CA LYS A 1022 38.74 -26.36 24.32
C LYS A 1022 38.37 -27.54 23.44
N ALA A 1023 39.39 -28.31 23.08
CA ALA A 1023 39.25 -29.60 22.45
C ALA A 1023 38.24 -30.44 23.27
N VAL A 1024 37.11 -30.75 22.65
CA VAL A 1024 36.20 -31.78 23.15
C VAL A 1024 36.71 -33.10 22.58
N ASN A 1025 37.34 -33.90 23.45
CA ASN A 1025 37.56 -35.33 23.26
C ASN A 1025 36.23 -36.09 23.31
#